data_AF-A0A926J8P9-F1
#
_entry.id   AF-A0A926J8P9-F1
#
_cell.length_a   1.000
_cell.length_b   1.000
_cell.length_c   1.000
_cell.angle_alpha   90.00
_cell.angle_beta   90.00
_cell.angle_gamma   90.00
#
_symmetry.space_group_name_H-M   'P 1'
#
loop_
_entity.id
_entity.type
_entity.pdbx_description
1 polymer ?
#
loop_
_entity_poly.entity_id
_entity_poly.type
_entity_poly.pdbx_seq_one_letter_code
_entity_poly.pdbx_strand_id
1 'polypeptide(L)'
;MTKLGWGLLLAGVSASPAWAQLPDNGGPYNASFLAGGIGIERDLGNAEALVREGGAYTISAWVNPDAVQKGLVPLIVVGDAQELDCRCIMLRDGALMVRDGDRGIVTKFAVTPGRWTHIALTSDGATIRVYANGREIEWASTRSEPVLARIGIAPVTRKYSHFGGSLVEARVVVGAGTAADIAAAANTPPKFELVQMWRVGVGWEWQKTANTGYWRQQDPWTLPQAKGPGTKPVARPVPDVPALQPLGPARWEINGWRLIGAPDVAGKGSDFSRPGYDAGKWYAATVPGTVLTTLIDRGVYPDPYYGLNNMAIPESLSRQDWWYRTSFAVPKEVAGRKLTLVFNGINYASEIWLNGTRIGDTHGAFTRGQFDIVPTAGENVIAVRVSPPPHPGTPHEQSIKAGVGLNGGQLAIDGPTFVATEGWDWIPGIRDRNTGIWQRVELQAHGDVRILDPQVITDLPLPRTDSADVYVRVPVENEGRTPVEVTVRAEFDGHRLEQAITAYPGITKVGFAPVRVDNPKLWWPNGYGEQALHNLHVEAVAGGQSSDTRTVRFGIREVSYDLSLFDGAGKLRRVNVQTTDGGLKGEKLIDVSHLGIKESPRGFAESLTQAGEKSPGVTSLGPEDTLPEPHLAIRVNGVKIAARGGSWGMDDAMKRVGRERLEPYFRLEKEANMNIIRNWMGNNTEPEFYDLADEYGLMILNDFWQSTQNFQVEPEDPQLFLANARDTISRYRNHPSIVVWFGRNEGVPYPILNEGLDDAVAELDGTRWYTGSSNTVNLQGSGPYNYRPPEGYFTDLATGFSVETGTPSLATKESIASYVPQADRWPLSDTLAYHDWHFDGNGDTKTFMATLDTMFGAGTSFEDFERKAQMMNLETHKAMVEGFLGHLWTKNSGRLFWMTHPSWPSNSWQLYSWDYDTHAAYYGAKKAAEPVHIQLNLPDNALVVLNTTQGDLKGLTATTRVVSLDNRELFARSDRVDALANRATPLPAVPLDGLYAQSPMVLVSLKLSDASGKLVSENFYWRGKEPASYRALNDLVPVRLGARVDTAPDEGKDKRVRITLSNPGLVPALAAKLTLVNGKGARILPAFYSDNYVSLLPGESRVIEVRYPAETKGLPHFTMDGWNVTPQRFPK
;
A
#
# COMPACT_ATOMS: atom_id res chain seq x y z
N MET A 1 1.66 59.34 7.52
CA MET A 1 0.85 60.12 8.49
C MET A 1 -0.28 59.19 8.91
N THR A 2 -0.54 58.80 10.16
CA THR A 2 -0.37 59.47 11.46
C THR A 2 -0.28 58.38 12.54
N LYS A 3 0.47 58.67 13.61
CA LYS A 3 0.58 57.89 14.84
C LYS A 3 -0.79 57.72 15.52
N LEU A 4 -1.03 56.55 16.11
CA LEU A 4 -1.81 56.43 17.34
C LEU A 4 -1.10 55.42 18.24
N GLY A 5 -0.53 55.93 19.33
CA GLY A 5 0.16 55.14 20.33
C GLY A 5 -0.80 54.36 21.18
N TRP A 6 -0.38 53.16 21.55
CA TRP A 6 -0.84 52.46 22.73
C TRP A 6 0.38 52.24 23.62
N GLY A 7 0.29 52.81 24.83
CA GLY A 7 1.37 52.81 25.81
C GLY A 7 1.76 51.40 26.22
N LEU A 8 3.07 51.19 26.36
CA LEU A 8 3.63 50.06 27.08
C LEU A 8 3.09 50.08 28.52
N LEU A 9 2.24 49.12 28.84
CA LEU A 9 2.15 48.56 30.18
C LEU A 9 3.17 47.42 30.25
N LEU A 10 4.43 47.80 30.45
CA LEU A 10 5.45 46.94 31.02
C LEU A 10 5.00 46.63 32.46
N ALA A 11 4.41 45.47 32.67
CA ALA A 11 4.11 44.96 33.99
C ALA A 11 4.53 43.48 34.08
N GLY A 12 5.66 43.25 34.75
CA GLY A 12 5.99 41.96 35.34
C GLY A 12 7.06 41.12 34.64
N VAL A 13 8.17 41.71 34.18
CA VAL A 13 9.41 40.94 34.07
C VAL A 13 9.89 40.69 35.50
N SER A 14 9.58 39.53 36.06
CA SER A 14 10.32 39.03 37.22
C SER A 14 11.78 38.92 36.80
N ALA A 15 12.67 39.68 37.43
CA ALA A 15 14.10 39.55 37.22
C ALA A 15 14.50 38.09 37.47
N SER A 16 14.86 37.38 36.40
CA SER A 16 15.48 36.06 36.54
C SER A 16 16.74 36.22 37.40
N PRO A 17 17.06 35.25 38.28
CA PRO A 17 18.35 35.25 38.97
C PRO A 17 19.48 35.44 37.94
N ALA A 18 20.59 36.07 38.32
CA ALA A 18 21.76 36.18 37.46
C ALA A 18 22.44 34.80 37.34
N TRP A 19 21.83 33.89 36.58
CA TRP A 19 22.42 32.59 36.26
C TRP A 19 23.66 32.82 35.38
N ALA A 20 24.69 32.02 35.61
CA ALA A 20 25.89 31.99 34.77
C ALA A 20 25.58 31.59 33.31
N GLN A 21 26.59 31.67 32.43
CA GLN A 21 26.46 31.52 30.97
C GLN A 21 25.64 30.29 30.55
N LEU A 22 24.55 30.53 29.79
CA LEU A 22 23.77 29.47 29.14
C LEU A 22 24.52 28.96 27.91
N PRO A 23 24.77 27.65 27.78
CA PRO A 23 25.24 27.08 26.52
C PRO A 23 24.14 27.17 25.45
N ASP A 24 24.52 27.09 24.18
CA ASP A 24 23.54 27.02 23.10
C ASP A 24 22.73 25.72 23.24
N ASN A 25 21.42 25.81 23.02
CA ASN A 25 20.45 24.74 23.34
C ASN A 25 20.38 24.36 24.83
N GLY A 26 20.91 25.18 25.74
CA GLY A 26 20.84 24.94 27.20
C GLY A 26 19.46 25.12 27.83
N GLY A 27 18.47 25.63 27.11
CA GLY A 27 17.11 25.94 27.59
C GLY A 27 16.88 27.45 27.84
N PRO A 28 15.77 27.84 28.51
CA PRO A 28 14.78 26.96 29.13
C PRO A 28 13.89 26.22 28.12
N TYR A 29 13.55 24.97 28.47
CA TYR A 29 12.54 24.16 27.80
C TYR A 29 11.24 24.15 28.61
N ASN A 30 10.14 24.38 27.90
CA ASN A 30 8.78 24.45 28.42
C ASN A 30 7.95 23.42 27.64
N ALA A 31 7.90 22.18 28.11
CA ALA A 31 7.42 21.06 27.32
C ALA A 31 6.62 20.04 28.14
N SER A 32 5.66 19.39 27.49
CA SER A 32 4.95 18.23 28.02
C SER A 32 5.20 17.01 27.15
N PHE A 33 5.28 15.85 27.80
CA PHE A 33 5.73 14.59 27.24
C PHE A 33 4.72 13.49 27.52
N LEU A 34 4.46 12.66 26.51
CA LEU A 34 3.63 11.46 26.66
C LEU A 34 4.47 10.33 27.24
N ALA A 35 3.93 9.55 28.19
CA ALA A 35 4.64 8.42 28.78
C ALA A 35 5.09 7.38 27.74
N GLY A 36 4.32 7.18 26.66
CA GLY A 36 4.69 6.32 25.52
C GLY A 36 5.27 7.06 24.30
N GLY A 37 5.55 8.36 24.43
CA GLY A 37 5.99 9.21 23.31
C GLY A 37 7.50 9.37 23.21
N ILE A 38 7.90 10.50 22.64
CA ILE A 38 9.30 10.89 22.44
C ILE A 38 9.74 12.06 23.33
N GLY A 39 11.06 12.22 23.45
CA GLY A 39 11.72 13.33 24.15
C GLY A 39 12.29 14.39 23.21
N ILE A 40 13.00 15.36 23.78
CA ILE A 40 13.79 16.35 23.03
C ILE A 40 15.26 16.02 23.19
N GLU A 41 16.00 15.85 22.09
CA GLU A 41 17.45 15.70 22.10
C GLU A 41 18.12 16.74 21.19
N ARG A 42 19.16 17.41 21.70
CA ARG A 42 19.89 18.48 21.00
C ARG A 42 21.38 18.45 21.35
N ASP A 43 22.24 18.83 20.42
CA ASP A 43 23.65 19.10 20.72
C ASP A 43 23.76 20.41 21.51
N LEU A 44 24.68 20.47 22.48
CA LEU A 44 24.97 21.65 23.28
C LEU A 44 26.18 22.40 22.69
N GLY A 45 25.96 23.61 22.21
CA GLY A 45 27.04 24.49 21.75
C GLY A 45 27.62 25.30 22.91
N ASN A 46 28.90 25.71 22.82
CA ASN A 46 29.58 26.50 23.85
C ASN A 46 29.54 25.86 25.26
N ALA A 47 29.56 24.53 25.31
CA ALA A 47 29.39 23.75 26.54
C ALA A 47 30.67 23.07 27.03
N GLU A 48 31.84 23.39 26.47
CA GLU A 48 33.13 22.73 26.75
C GLU A 48 33.52 22.83 28.23
N ALA A 49 33.27 24.00 28.84
CA ALA A 49 33.55 24.24 30.25
C ALA A 49 32.62 23.42 31.17
N LEU A 50 31.41 23.13 30.69
CA LEU A 50 30.46 22.26 31.37
C LEU A 50 30.92 20.82 31.20
N VAL A 51 30.93 20.27 30.00
CA VAL A 51 30.97 18.80 29.76
C VAL A 51 32.32 18.13 30.03
N ARG A 52 33.40 18.90 30.24
CA ARG A 52 34.72 18.37 30.59
C ARG A 52 34.77 17.79 32.01
N GLU A 53 35.82 17.02 32.29
CA GLU A 53 36.14 16.55 33.63
C GLU A 53 36.21 17.72 34.64
N GLY A 54 35.56 17.56 35.80
CA GLY A 54 35.50 18.59 36.85
C GLY A 54 34.76 19.87 36.45
N GLY A 55 34.07 19.90 35.31
CA GLY A 55 33.32 21.07 34.86
C GLY A 55 32.11 21.35 35.76
N ALA A 56 32.02 22.57 36.27
CA ALA A 56 30.91 23.00 37.12
C ALA A 56 29.63 23.25 36.31
N TYR A 57 28.47 22.93 36.88
CA TYR A 57 27.18 23.05 36.20
C TYR A 57 26.01 23.16 37.16
N THR A 58 24.88 23.61 36.60
CA THR A 58 23.57 23.49 37.26
C THR A 58 22.52 23.03 36.28
N ILE A 59 21.74 22.03 36.67
CA ILE A 59 20.51 21.60 35.98
C ILE A 59 19.34 22.00 36.88
N SER A 60 18.31 22.64 36.32
CA SER A 60 17.14 23.10 37.08
C SER A 60 15.88 22.99 36.24
N ALA A 61 14.76 22.63 36.89
CA ALA A 61 13.45 22.58 36.26
C ALA A 61 12.33 22.64 37.30
N TRP A 62 11.14 23.05 36.86
CA TRP A 62 9.88 22.70 37.50
C TRP A 62 9.34 21.44 36.85
N VAL A 63 9.01 20.42 37.65
CA VAL A 63 8.49 19.14 37.19
C VAL A 63 7.09 18.89 37.74
N ASN A 64 6.21 18.37 36.88
CA ASN A 64 4.88 17.89 37.23
C ASN A 64 4.59 16.58 36.48
N PRO A 65 4.86 15.42 37.09
CA PRO A 65 4.55 14.12 36.50
C PRO A 65 3.05 13.89 36.40
N ASP A 66 2.58 13.17 35.37
CA ASP A 66 1.17 12.79 35.25
C ASP A 66 0.82 11.64 36.21
N ALA A 67 1.78 10.76 36.49
CA ALA A 67 1.64 9.62 37.39
C ALA A 67 2.98 9.23 38.03
N VAL A 68 2.93 8.38 39.08
CA VAL A 68 4.14 7.75 39.60
C VAL A 68 4.60 6.66 38.63
N GLN A 69 5.74 6.87 37.99
CA GLN A 69 6.33 5.93 37.04
C GLN A 69 7.33 5.01 37.75
N LYS A 70 7.25 3.71 37.46
CA LYS A 70 8.13 2.69 38.05
C LYS A 70 9.50 2.65 37.37
N GLY A 71 10.51 2.25 38.12
CA GLY A 71 11.89 2.16 37.66
C GLY A 71 12.56 3.53 37.56
N LEU A 72 13.63 3.59 36.77
CA LEU A 72 14.33 4.84 36.47
C LEU A 72 13.62 5.58 35.33
N VAL A 73 13.49 6.89 35.48
CA VAL A 73 12.82 7.79 34.53
C VAL A 73 13.69 9.04 34.37
N PRO A 74 14.51 9.14 33.31
CA PRO A 74 15.32 10.32 33.06
C PRO A 74 14.46 11.56 32.77
N LEU A 75 14.76 12.69 33.43
CA LEU A 75 14.08 13.97 33.19
C LEU A 75 14.94 14.92 32.37
N ILE A 76 16.19 15.14 32.78
CA ILE A 76 17.16 15.96 32.07
C ILE A 76 18.49 15.24 32.12
N VAL A 77 19.08 15.04 30.94
CA VAL A 77 20.34 14.31 30.74
C VAL A 77 21.30 15.23 30.00
N VAL A 78 22.50 15.41 30.52
CA VAL A 78 23.63 15.98 29.76
C VAL A 78 24.68 14.88 29.59
N GLY A 79 24.89 14.42 28.37
CA GLY A 79 25.71 13.24 28.07
C GLY A 79 24.96 12.18 27.25
N ASP A 80 25.36 10.93 27.40
CA ASP A 80 24.69 9.80 26.72
C ASP A 80 23.48 9.32 27.52
N ALA A 81 22.28 9.53 26.96
CA ALA A 81 21.03 9.10 27.58
C ALA A 81 20.79 7.57 27.53
N GLN A 82 21.40 6.85 26.59
CA GLN A 82 21.18 5.41 26.42
C GLN A 82 21.92 4.60 27.48
N GLU A 83 23.17 4.97 27.75
CA GLU A 83 24.01 4.30 28.76
C GLU A 83 23.97 5.00 30.13
N LEU A 84 23.37 6.20 30.20
CA LEU A 84 23.38 7.09 31.38
C LEU A 84 24.79 7.45 31.86
N ASP A 85 25.72 7.59 30.91
CA ASP A 85 27.02 8.24 31.11
C ASP A 85 26.81 9.75 31.02
N CYS A 86 26.33 10.31 32.13
CA CYS A 86 25.68 11.61 32.11
C CYS A 86 25.78 12.38 33.43
N ARG A 87 25.42 13.66 33.32
CA ARG A 87 24.95 14.51 34.42
C ARG A 87 23.45 14.62 34.32
N CYS A 88 22.74 14.06 35.29
CA CYS A 88 21.34 13.73 35.13
C CYS A 88 20.49 14.06 36.35
N ILE A 89 19.29 14.55 36.09
CA ILE A 89 18.17 14.50 37.04
C ILE A 89 17.15 13.48 36.53
N MET A 90 16.72 12.59 37.42
CA MET A 90 15.84 11.46 37.11
C MET A 90 14.86 11.22 38.26
N LEU A 91 13.85 10.38 38.03
CA LEU A 91 13.03 9.79 39.08
C LEU A 91 13.32 8.30 39.21
N ARG A 92 13.28 7.77 40.43
CA ARG A 92 13.28 6.34 40.73
C ARG A 92 12.05 6.01 41.54
N ASP A 93 11.09 5.32 40.92
CA ASP A 93 9.81 4.99 41.57
C ASP A 93 9.12 6.24 42.18
N GLY A 94 9.21 7.39 41.47
CA GLY A 94 8.70 8.70 41.90
C GLY A 94 9.61 9.51 42.82
N ALA A 95 10.68 8.93 43.37
CA ALA A 95 11.65 9.66 44.19
C ALA A 95 12.73 10.35 43.34
N LEU A 96 13.14 11.56 43.72
CA LEU A 96 14.17 12.31 43.00
C LEU A 96 15.52 11.59 43.11
N MET A 97 16.14 11.36 41.96
CA MET A 97 17.46 10.78 41.82
C MET A 97 18.33 11.66 40.93
N VAL A 98 19.61 11.77 41.26
CA VAL A 98 20.61 12.44 40.40
C VAL A 98 21.79 11.53 40.12
N ARG A 99 22.51 11.81 39.04
CA ARG A 99 23.73 11.10 38.68
C ARG A 99 24.76 12.04 38.06
N ASP A 100 26.03 11.81 38.36
CA ASP A 100 27.20 12.42 37.72
C ASP A 100 28.34 11.38 37.71
N GLY A 101 28.66 10.82 36.54
CA GLY A 101 29.61 9.70 36.42
C GLY A 101 29.09 8.40 37.08
N ASP A 102 29.93 7.75 37.88
CA ASP A 102 29.58 6.57 38.68
C ASP A 102 28.73 6.90 39.93
N ARG A 103 28.64 8.20 40.28
CA ARG A 103 27.97 8.65 41.50
C ARG A 103 26.49 8.91 41.26
N GLY A 104 25.65 8.03 41.80
CA GLY A 104 24.19 8.21 41.87
C GLY A 104 23.69 8.50 43.28
N ILE A 105 22.79 9.48 43.44
CA ILE A 105 22.10 9.78 44.70
C ILE A 105 20.60 9.56 44.51
N VAL A 106 20.03 8.61 45.24
CA VAL A 106 18.57 8.46 45.36
C VAL A 106 18.13 9.14 46.65
N THR A 107 17.31 10.18 46.54
CA THR A 107 16.81 10.91 47.71
C THR A 107 15.53 10.28 48.25
N LYS A 108 15.12 10.63 49.47
CA LYS A 108 13.80 10.28 50.01
C LYS A 108 12.68 11.22 49.54
N PHE A 109 13.02 12.24 48.73
CA PHE A 109 12.06 13.24 48.29
C PHE A 109 11.24 12.70 47.12
N ALA A 110 9.96 12.43 47.35
CA ALA A 110 9.03 11.99 46.32
C ALA A 110 8.41 13.19 45.58
N VAL A 111 8.49 13.18 44.25
CA VAL A 111 7.78 14.15 43.40
C VAL A 111 6.34 13.67 43.26
N THR A 112 5.38 14.51 43.66
CA THR A 112 3.96 14.16 43.67
C THR A 112 3.32 14.48 42.32
N PRO A 113 2.65 13.53 41.65
CA PRO A 113 1.91 13.81 40.42
C PRO A 113 0.83 14.89 40.60
N GLY A 114 0.61 15.71 39.57
CA GLY A 114 -0.35 16.83 39.61
C GLY A 114 0.09 18.04 40.45
N ARG A 115 1.31 18.03 41.00
CA ARG A 115 1.86 19.14 41.79
C ARG A 115 3.24 19.55 41.28
N TRP A 116 3.35 20.80 40.84
CA TRP A 116 4.62 21.41 40.47
C TRP A 116 5.63 21.38 41.61
N THR A 117 6.80 20.84 41.32
CA THR A 117 7.95 20.74 42.23
C THR A 117 9.16 21.35 41.54
N HIS A 118 9.85 22.30 42.19
CA HIS A 118 11.13 22.78 41.67
C HIS A 118 12.23 21.80 42.06
N ILE A 119 13.02 21.36 41.09
CA ILE A 119 14.16 20.46 41.27
C ILE A 119 15.42 21.12 40.71
N ALA A 120 16.55 20.94 41.40
CA ALA A 120 17.84 21.36 40.87
C ALA A 120 18.98 20.46 41.33
N LEU A 121 19.98 20.33 40.47
CA LEU A 121 21.25 19.66 40.70
C LEU A 121 22.36 20.67 40.40
N THR A 122 23.20 20.99 41.38
CA THR A 122 24.40 21.82 41.18
C THR A 122 25.65 20.97 41.42
N SER A 123 26.70 21.21 40.66
CA SER A 123 28.03 20.63 40.86
C SER A 123 29.11 21.68 40.65
N ASP A 124 30.06 21.75 41.57
CA ASP A 124 31.31 22.51 41.41
C ASP A 124 32.45 21.66 40.81
N GLY A 125 32.15 20.43 40.38
CA GLY A 125 33.11 19.44 39.87
C GLY A 125 33.62 18.47 40.94
N ALA A 126 33.47 18.79 42.24
CA ALA A 126 33.90 17.97 43.36
C ALA A 126 32.75 17.58 44.31
N THR A 127 31.67 18.36 44.34
CA THR A 127 30.50 18.14 45.18
C THR A 127 29.23 18.33 44.35
N ILE A 128 28.35 17.32 44.35
CA ILE A 128 26.99 17.47 43.85
C ILE A 128 26.03 17.81 45.00
N ARG A 129 25.12 18.75 44.76
CA ARG A 129 24.07 19.16 45.69
C ARG A 129 22.72 19.06 45.02
N VAL A 130 21.76 18.45 45.72
CA VAL A 130 20.41 18.21 45.23
C VAL A 130 19.43 19.07 45.98
N TYR A 131 18.58 19.78 45.25
CA TYR A 131 17.58 20.68 45.79
C TYR A 131 16.18 20.28 45.36
N ALA A 132 15.23 20.39 46.29
CA ALA A 132 13.81 20.33 46.01
C ALA A 132 13.08 21.50 46.68
N ASN A 133 12.23 22.20 45.91
CA ASN A 133 11.49 23.40 46.34
C ASN A 133 12.39 24.45 47.02
N GLY A 134 13.58 24.66 46.45
CA GLY A 134 14.53 25.69 46.90
C GLY A 134 15.36 25.30 48.13
N ARG A 135 15.18 24.09 48.67
CA ARG A 135 15.92 23.59 49.83
C ARG A 135 16.86 22.47 49.41
N GLU A 136 18.09 22.50 49.93
CA GLU A 136 19.01 21.38 49.78
C GLU A 136 18.45 20.18 50.54
N ILE A 137 18.35 19.03 49.88
CA ILE A 137 17.79 17.81 50.46
C ILE A 137 18.83 16.70 50.59
N GLU A 138 19.91 16.75 49.81
CA GLU A 138 20.99 15.77 49.83
C GLU A 138 22.24 16.34 49.15
N TRP A 139 23.42 15.85 49.50
CA TRP A 139 24.67 16.16 48.81
C TRP A 139 25.64 14.97 48.85
N ALA A 140 26.60 14.93 47.93
CA ALA A 140 27.72 14.00 48.01
C ALA A 140 28.97 14.56 47.36
N SER A 141 30.14 14.08 47.79
CA SER A 141 31.35 14.23 47.00
C SER A 141 31.23 13.44 45.70
N THR A 142 31.75 14.01 44.62
CA THR A 142 31.82 13.40 43.29
C THR A 142 33.16 13.75 42.64
N ARG A 143 33.47 13.10 41.52
CA ARG A 143 34.45 13.59 40.55
C ARG A 143 33.75 13.61 39.20
N SER A 144 33.30 14.78 38.76
CA SER A 144 32.53 14.88 37.51
C SER A 144 33.39 14.40 36.34
N GLU A 145 32.91 13.37 35.64
CA GLU A 145 33.57 12.80 34.47
C GLU A 145 33.24 13.60 33.20
N PRO A 146 34.05 13.47 32.14
CA PRO A 146 33.70 14.04 30.85
C PRO A 146 32.45 13.36 30.27
N VAL A 147 31.52 14.14 29.72
CA VAL A 147 30.29 13.66 29.09
C VAL A 147 30.15 14.22 27.67
N LEU A 148 29.27 13.63 26.86
CA LEU A 148 28.96 14.18 25.54
C LEU A 148 28.29 15.56 25.65
N ALA A 149 28.59 16.45 24.70
CA ALA A 149 27.95 17.76 24.57
C ALA A 149 26.57 17.66 23.94
N ARG A 150 25.66 16.95 24.62
CA ARG A 150 24.29 16.71 24.19
C ARG A 150 23.36 16.82 25.38
N ILE A 151 22.19 17.42 25.18
CA ILE A 151 21.12 17.47 26.17
C ILE A 151 19.92 16.66 25.71
N GLY A 152 19.38 15.87 26.63
CA GLY A 152 18.08 15.21 26.52
C GLY A 152 17.11 15.79 27.54
N ILE A 153 15.95 16.27 27.10
CA ILE A 153 14.81 16.60 27.96
C ILE A 153 13.78 15.48 27.79
N ALA A 154 13.51 14.75 28.87
CA ALA A 154 12.77 13.49 28.86
C ALA A 154 13.25 12.54 27.74
N PRO A 155 14.56 12.23 27.61
CA PRO A 155 15.04 11.45 26.48
C PRO A 155 14.47 10.03 26.49
N VAL A 156 14.29 9.46 25.30
CA VAL A 156 13.87 8.07 25.15
C VAL A 156 15.08 7.17 25.37
N THR A 157 14.92 6.12 26.17
CA THR A 157 16.00 5.14 26.40
C THR A 157 15.53 3.73 26.13
N ARG A 158 16.46 2.85 25.75
CA ARG A 158 16.15 1.42 25.53
C ARG A 158 15.87 0.65 26.83
N LYS A 159 16.41 1.11 27.97
CA LYS A 159 16.43 0.38 29.25
C LYS A 159 15.45 0.96 30.29
N TYR A 160 15.09 2.24 30.19
CA TYR A 160 14.38 2.99 31.22
C TYR A 160 13.07 3.58 30.70
N SER A 161 12.13 3.78 31.61
CA SER A 161 10.81 4.33 31.30
C SER A 161 10.94 5.79 30.80
N HIS A 162 10.24 6.13 29.73
CA HIS A 162 10.17 7.51 29.23
C HIS A 162 9.27 8.36 30.14
N PHE A 163 9.61 9.64 30.36
CA PHE A 163 8.87 10.52 31.26
C PHE A 163 7.50 10.91 30.70
N GLY A 164 6.45 10.78 31.52
CA GLY A 164 5.11 11.28 31.24
C GLY A 164 4.75 12.44 32.18
N GLY A 165 4.55 13.62 31.63
CA GLY A 165 4.25 14.83 32.41
C GLY A 165 4.84 16.09 31.80
N SER A 166 4.94 17.14 32.60
CA SER A 166 5.39 18.46 32.15
C SER A 166 6.67 18.91 32.85
N LEU A 167 7.56 19.54 32.07
CA LEU A 167 8.76 20.21 32.52
C LEU A 167 8.69 21.68 32.09
N VAL A 168 8.82 22.58 33.06
CA VAL A 168 8.82 24.03 32.86
C VAL A 168 10.17 24.58 33.29
N GLU A 169 10.69 25.51 32.51
CA GLU A 169 11.98 26.14 32.75
C GLU A 169 13.17 25.17 32.85
N ALA A 170 13.04 23.97 32.26
CA ALA A 170 14.07 22.96 32.26
C ALA A 170 15.31 23.48 31.52
N ARG A 171 16.46 23.53 32.20
CA ARG A 171 17.67 24.13 31.65
C ARG A 171 18.92 23.55 32.26
N VAL A 172 20.03 23.74 31.54
CA VAL A 172 21.39 23.54 32.03
C VAL A 172 22.18 24.84 31.87
N VAL A 173 22.97 25.20 32.88
CA VAL A 173 23.87 26.37 32.85
C VAL A 173 25.29 25.97 33.21
N VAL A 174 26.26 26.70 32.66
CA VAL A 174 27.68 26.55 32.99
C VAL A 174 27.93 27.16 34.38
N GLY A 175 28.48 26.40 35.31
CA GLY A 175 28.78 26.86 36.68
C GLY A 175 27.82 26.34 37.76
N ALA A 176 28.32 26.26 38.99
CA ALA A 176 27.57 25.83 40.16
C ALA A 176 26.72 26.99 40.72
N GLY A 177 25.40 26.83 40.70
CA GLY A 177 24.47 27.78 41.28
C GLY A 177 24.55 27.77 42.81
N THR A 178 24.38 28.94 43.42
CA THR A 178 24.37 29.04 44.89
C THR A 178 23.03 28.60 45.46
N ALA A 179 22.99 28.18 46.73
CA ALA A 179 21.72 27.86 47.40
C ALA A 179 20.73 29.04 47.39
N ALA A 180 21.23 30.28 47.40
CA ALA A 180 20.40 31.48 47.29
C ALA A 180 19.74 31.61 45.90
N ASP A 181 20.49 31.31 44.83
CA ASP A 181 19.96 31.32 43.45
C ASP A 181 18.87 30.26 43.27
N ILE A 182 19.11 29.05 43.78
CA ILE A 182 18.14 27.94 43.72
C ILE A 182 16.89 28.24 44.56
N ALA A 183 17.04 28.84 45.73
CA ALA A 183 15.92 29.26 46.57
C ALA A 183 15.10 30.39 45.92
N ALA A 184 15.77 31.37 45.29
CA ALA A 184 15.11 32.45 44.57
C ALA A 184 14.28 31.93 43.38
N ALA A 185 14.83 30.98 42.62
CA ALA A 185 14.13 30.31 41.53
C ALA A 185 12.87 29.55 42.01
N ALA A 186 12.98 28.82 43.13
CA ALA A 186 11.85 28.10 43.70
C ALA A 186 10.77 29.01 44.31
N ASN A 187 11.16 30.16 44.88
CA ASN A 187 10.23 31.11 45.50
C ASN A 187 9.51 32.01 44.49
N THR A 188 9.92 31.97 43.23
CA THR A 188 9.32 32.76 42.14
C THR A 188 8.80 31.82 41.05
N PRO A 189 7.83 30.92 41.35
CA PRO A 189 7.31 29.98 40.37
C PRO A 189 6.73 30.73 39.16
N PRO A 190 6.92 30.19 37.94
CA PRO A 190 6.17 30.65 36.79
C PRO A 190 4.66 30.55 37.06
N LYS A 191 3.90 31.44 36.42
CA LYS A 191 2.44 31.28 36.31
C LYS A 191 2.16 30.13 35.35
N PHE A 192 2.18 28.89 35.84
CA PHE A 192 2.16 27.67 35.04
C PHE A 192 1.02 27.62 34.01
N GLU A 193 -0.13 28.18 34.34
CA GLU A 193 -1.30 28.30 33.47
C GLU A 193 -1.12 29.25 32.28
N LEU A 194 -0.12 30.15 32.35
CA LEU A 194 0.23 31.11 31.29
C LEU A 194 1.49 30.69 30.51
N VAL A 195 2.18 29.62 30.93
CA VAL A 195 3.38 29.17 30.22
C VAL A 195 2.96 28.47 28.93
N GLN A 196 3.48 28.93 27.80
CA GLN A 196 3.30 28.25 26.53
C GLN A 196 4.07 26.93 26.53
N MET A 197 3.33 25.81 26.54
CA MET A 197 3.88 24.46 26.51
C MET A 197 4.02 23.96 25.08
N TRP A 198 5.18 23.40 24.76
CA TRP A 198 5.34 22.52 23.61
C TRP A 198 4.89 21.11 23.99
N ARG A 199 3.83 20.60 23.34
CA ARG A 199 3.42 19.19 23.46
C ARG A 199 4.30 18.35 22.53
N VAL A 200 5.27 17.65 23.09
CA VAL A 200 6.28 16.91 22.32
C VAL A 200 5.66 15.62 21.78
N GLY A 201 5.84 15.36 20.48
CA GLY A 201 5.31 14.17 19.80
C GLY A 201 3.79 14.10 19.72
N VAL A 202 3.07 15.23 19.86
CA VAL A 202 1.61 15.28 19.74
C VAL A 202 1.22 16.08 18.51
N GLY A 203 0.38 15.50 17.66
CA GLY A 203 -0.11 16.16 16.46
C GLY A 203 0.64 15.68 15.22
N TRP A 204 -0.11 15.32 14.18
CA TRP A 204 0.43 15.20 12.84
C TRP A 204 0.61 16.58 12.19
N GLU A 205 1.77 16.80 11.57
CA GLU A 205 2.08 18.10 10.97
C GLU A 205 1.18 18.42 9.76
N TRP A 206 0.97 19.71 9.54
CA TRP A 206 0.26 20.19 8.36
C TRP A 206 1.20 20.24 7.16
N GLN A 207 0.63 20.19 5.96
CA GLN A 207 1.41 20.41 4.73
C GLN A 207 2.06 21.80 4.73
N LYS A 208 3.37 21.85 4.49
CA LYS A 208 4.20 23.07 4.46
C LYS A 208 4.62 23.48 3.05
N THR A 209 4.73 22.50 2.15
CA THR A 209 5.20 22.68 0.76
C THR A 209 4.33 21.88 -0.21
N ALA A 210 4.29 22.32 -1.47
CA ALA A 210 3.54 21.66 -2.54
C ALA A 210 4.20 21.90 -3.91
N ASN A 211 4.09 20.90 -4.79
CA ASN A 211 4.47 20.89 -6.19
C ASN A 211 3.22 21.10 -7.04
N THR A 212 3.32 21.97 -8.05
CA THR A 212 2.25 22.23 -9.02
C THR A 212 2.63 21.74 -10.43
N GLY A 213 3.69 20.92 -10.53
CA GLY A 213 4.18 20.40 -11.80
C GLY A 213 4.84 21.47 -12.66
N TYR A 214 4.93 21.20 -13.96
CA TYR A 214 5.51 22.12 -14.93
C TYR A 214 4.53 23.21 -15.37
N TRP A 215 4.95 24.47 -15.25
CA TRP A 215 4.19 25.64 -15.72
C TRP A 215 4.53 26.03 -17.17
N ARG A 216 5.57 25.42 -17.75
CA ARG A 216 5.97 25.56 -19.16
C ARG A 216 6.44 24.22 -19.70
N GLN A 217 6.36 24.04 -21.01
CA GLN A 217 6.89 22.84 -21.66
C GLN A 217 8.38 22.67 -21.39
N GLN A 218 8.78 21.41 -21.32
CA GLN A 218 10.17 20.98 -21.15
C GLN A 218 11.02 21.42 -22.36
N ASP A 219 12.29 21.73 -22.12
CA ASP A 219 13.22 22.14 -23.18
C ASP A 219 13.33 21.05 -24.27
N PRO A 220 13.14 21.36 -25.57
CA PRO A 220 13.06 20.35 -26.62
C PRO A 220 14.26 19.41 -26.73
N TRP A 221 15.46 19.87 -26.38
CA TRP A 221 16.69 19.06 -26.43
C TRP A 221 16.78 18.01 -25.31
N THR A 222 15.89 18.05 -24.32
CA THR A 222 15.79 17.06 -23.25
C THR A 222 14.69 16.02 -23.49
N LEU A 223 13.84 16.22 -24.51
CA LEU A 223 12.77 15.28 -24.86
C LEU A 223 13.36 13.95 -25.36
N PRO A 224 12.70 12.81 -25.08
CA PRO A 224 13.20 11.50 -25.46
C PRO A 224 13.33 11.37 -26.98
N GLN A 225 14.41 10.70 -27.42
CA GLN A 225 14.68 10.45 -28.83
C GLN A 225 14.72 8.95 -29.15
N ALA A 226 14.00 8.54 -30.20
CA ALA A 226 14.08 7.19 -30.74
C ALA A 226 15.08 7.13 -31.90
N LYS A 227 15.78 6.00 -32.07
CA LYS A 227 16.69 5.80 -33.20
C LYS A 227 15.95 5.51 -34.52
N GLY A 228 14.70 5.07 -34.45
CA GLY A 228 13.86 4.77 -35.60
C GLY A 228 12.52 5.53 -35.59
N PRO A 229 11.77 5.51 -36.70
CA PRO A 229 10.44 6.12 -36.74
C PRO A 229 9.44 5.33 -35.88
N GLY A 230 8.42 6.03 -35.38
CA GLY A 230 7.27 5.40 -34.72
C GLY A 230 6.44 4.54 -35.68
N THR A 231 5.41 3.89 -35.13
CA THR A 231 4.51 3.03 -35.92
C THR A 231 3.39 3.82 -36.58
N LYS A 232 2.74 3.24 -37.58
CA LYS A 232 1.53 3.81 -38.17
C LYS A 232 0.31 3.46 -37.31
N PRO A 233 -0.69 4.35 -37.21
CA PRO A 233 -1.98 4.01 -36.60
C PRO A 233 -2.63 2.78 -37.25
N VAL A 234 -3.24 1.92 -36.43
CA VAL A 234 -3.96 0.72 -36.90
C VAL A 234 -5.34 0.68 -36.27
N ALA A 235 -6.38 0.82 -37.09
CA ALA A 235 -7.75 0.73 -36.64
C ALA A 235 -8.12 -0.70 -36.24
N ARG A 236 -8.82 -0.84 -35.12
CA ARG A 236 -9.43 -2.08 -34.64
C ARG A 236 -10.87 -2.19 -35.14
N PRO A 237 -11.35 -3.41 -35.47
CA PRO A 237 -12.74 -3.65 -35.77
C PRO A 237 -13.65 -3.13 -34.65
N VAL A 238 -14.77 -2.52 -35.03
CA VAL A 238 -15.81 -2.12 -34.08
C VAL A 238 -16.54 -3.38 -33.61
N PRO A 239 -16.64 -3.65 -32.30
CA PRO A 239 -17.42 -4.78 -31.80
C PRO A 239 -18.89 -4.69 -32.23
N ASP A 240 -19.45 -5.80 -32.68
CA ASP A 240 -20.88 -5.92 -33.00
C ASP A 240 -21.66 -6.29 -31.73
N VAL A 241 -21.98 -5.26 -30.93
CA VAL A 241 -22.73 -5.39 -29.67
C VAL A 241 -24.10 -4.71 -29.79
N PRO A 242 -25.17 -5.31 -29.26
CA PRO A 242 -26.49 -4.69 -29.29
C PRO A 242 -26.51 -3.42 -28.44
N ALA A 243 -27.27 -2.41 -28.88
CA ALA A 243 -27.38 -1.13 -28.18
C ALA A 243 -27.83 -1.26 -26.71
N LEU A 244 -28.65 -2.27 -26.40
CA LEU A 244 -28.94 -2.69 -25.04
C LEU A 244 -28.51 -4.15 -24.86
N GLN A 245 -27.58 -4.39 -23.95
CA GLN A 245 -27.13 -5.71 -23.57
C GLN A 245 -27.65 -6.04 -22.15
N PRO A 246 -28.45 -7.11 -21.96
CA PRO A 246 -28.95 -7.46 -20.64
C PRO A 246 -27.82 -7.74 -19.64
N LEU A 247 -27.88 -7.08 -18.48
CA LEU A 247 -27.03 -7.36 -17.32
C LEU A 247 -27.75 -8.22 -16.27
N GLY A 248 -29.08 -8.15 -16.27
CA GLY A 248 -29.96 -8.88 -15.37
C GLY A 248 -31.42 -8.48 -15.56
N PRO A 249 -32.34 -8.95 -14.70
CA PRO A 249 -33.73 -8.54 -14.73
C PRO A 249 -33.85 -7.02 -14.65
N ALA A 250 -34.55 -6.42 -15.62
CA ALA A 250 -34.81 -4.97 -15.67
C ALA A 250 -33.55 -4.07 -15.68
N ARG A 251 -32.38 -4.59 -16.09
CA ARG A 251 -31.12 -3.84 -16.18
C ARG A 251 -30.36 -4.18 -17.46
N TRP A 252 -29.89 -3.16 -18.16
CA TRP A 252 -29.15 -3.30 -19.42
C TRP A 252 -27.95 -2.36 -19.45
N GLU A 253 -26.85 -2.82 -20.03
CA GLU A 253 -25.75 -1.96 -20.46
C GLU A 253 -26.12 -1.28 -21.78
N ILE A 254 -25.83 0.02 -21.88
CA ILE A 254 -26.05 0.83 -23.08
C ILE A 254 -24.75 0.90 -23.88
N ASN A 255 -24.78 0.37 -25.09
CA ASN A 255 -23.65 0.29 -26.02
C ASN A 255 -23.84 1.22 -27.24
N GLY A 256 -23.00 1.06 -28.26
CA GLY A 256 -23.17 1.75 -29.56
C GLY A 256 -22.77 3.22 -29.55
N TRP A 257 -21.91 3.62 -28.62
CA TRP A 257 -21.46 4.99 -28.44
C TRP A 257 -20.66 5.52 -29.64
N ARG A 258 -20.78 6.82 -29.88
CA ARG A 258 -19.99 7.58 -30.85
C ARG A 258 -19.36 8.80 -30.20
N LEU A 259 -18.20 9.22 -30.70
CA LEU A 259 -17.36 10.28 -30.16
C LEU A 259 -17.01 11.33 -31.24
N ILE A 260 -17.00 12.61 -30.88
CA ILE A 260 -16.38 13.68 -31.65
C ILE A 260 -15.82 14.76 -30.72
N GLY A 261 -14.76 15.46 -31.13
CA GLY A 261 -14.28 16.65 -30.42
C GLY A 261 -15.32 17.76 -30.47
N ALA A 262 -15.59 18.43 -29.35
CA ALA A 262 -16.55 19.52 -29.32
C ALA A 262 -16.23 20.68 -30.28
N PRO A 263 -14.94 21.05 -30.51
CA PRO A 263 -14.60 22.06 -31.52
C PRO A 263 -14.90 21.63 -32.97
N ASP A 264 -15.06 20.33 -33.23
CA ASP A 264 -15.19 19.76 -34.59
C ASP A 264 -16.65 19.60 -35.05
N VAL A 265 -17.62 20.00 -34.22
CA VAL A 265 -19.05 19.88 -34.51
C VAL A 265 -19.79 21.15 -34.11
N ALA A 266 -20.67 21.63 -35.01
CA ALA A 266 -21.55 22.76 -34.72
C ALA A 266 -22.89 22.27 -34.16
N GLY A 267 -23.40 22.94 -33.13
CA GLY A 267 -24.67 22.61 -32.48
C GLY A 267 -24.56 22.64 -30.97
N LYS A 268 -25.64 22.27 -30.29
CA LYS A 268 -25.71 22.16 -28.82
C LYS A 268 -26.22 20.77 -28.41
N GLY A 269 -26.09 20.43 -27.12
CA GLY A 269 -26.53 19.13 -26.61
C GLY A 269 -27.99 18.78 -26.91
N SER A 270 -28.87 19.78 -27.00
CA SER A 270 -30.26 19.59 -27.40
C SER A 270 -30.46 19.12 -28.84
N ASP A 271 -29.48 19.35 -29.72
CA ASP A 271 -29.52 18.95 -31.12
C ASP A 271 -28.94 17.53 -31.27
N PHE A 272 -27.82 17.25 -30.59
CA PHE A 272 -27.11 15.97 -30.67
C PHE A 272 -27.88 14.82 -30.00
N SER A 273 -28.69 15.12 -29.00
CA SER A 273 -29.54 14.16 -28.30
C SER A 273 -30.90 13.93 -28.98
N ARG A 274 -31.10 14.33 -30.24
CA ARG A 274 -32.35 14.07 -30.98
C ARG A 274 -32.24 12.84 -31.90
N PRO A 275 -33.33 12.06 -32.05
CA PRO A 275 -33.49 11.12 -33.15
C PRO A 275 -33.26 11.80 -34.51
N GLY A 276 -32.67 11.06 -35.46
CA GLY A 276 -32.43 11.55 -36.82
C GLY A 276 -31.26 12.53 -37.01
N TYR A 277 -30.49 12.84 -35.96
CA TYR A 277 -29.24 13.61 -36.10
C TYR A 277 -28.18 12.82 -36.89
N ASP A 278 -27.57 13.44 -37.91
CA ASP A 278 -26.50 12.82 -38.70
C ASP A 278 -25.16 12.86 -37.96
N ALA A 279 -24.79 11.73 -37.35
CA ALA A 279 -23.52 11.51 -36.69
C ALA A 279 -22.51 10.76 -37.58
N GLY A 280 -22.59 10.88 -38.91
CA GLY A 280 -21.74 10.14 -39.87
C GLY A 280 -20.24 10.44 -39.78
N LYS A 281 -19.85 11.62 -39.25
CA LYS A 281 -18.45 12.01 -39.03
C LYS A 281 -17.90 11.59 -37.66
N TRP A 282 -18.73 11.03 -36.78
CA TRP A 282 -18.34 10.69 -35.41
C TRP A 282 -17.66 9.33 -35.40
N TYR A 283 -16.63 9.19 -34.57
CA TYR A 283 -15.94 7.93 -34.35
C TYR A 283 -16.82 6.94 -33.59
N ALA A 284 -16.79 5.65 -33.90
CA ALA A 284 -17.33 4.65 -32.99
C ALA A 284 -16.50 4.66 -31.70
N ALA A 285 -17.14 4.92 -30.57
CA ALA A 285 -16.47 5.10 -29.28
C ALA A 285 -16.35 3.79 -28.52
N THR A 286 -15.25 3.66 -27.78
CA THR A 286 -15.05 2.57 -26.83
C THR A 286 -15.54 3.05 -25.46
N VAL A 287 -16.67 2.48 -24.99
CA VAL A 287 -17.27 2.70 -23.68
C VAL A 287 -17.60 1.33 -23.10
N PRO A 288 -17.10 0.94 -21.92
CA PRO A 288 -16.18 1.70 -21.05
C PRO A 288 -14.84 2.02 -21.71
N GLY A 289 -14.36 3.27 -21.57
CA GLY A 289 -13.08 3.70 -22.11
C GLY A 289 -12.89 5.23 -22.11
N THR A 290 -11.74 5.67 -22.60
CA THR A 290 -11.39 7.10 -22.67
C THR A 290 -11.43 7.62 -24.10
N VAL A 291 -11.28 8.93 -24.25
CA VAL A 291 -11.09 9.59 -25.55
C VAL A 291 -9.90 8.98 -26.28
N LEU A 292 -8.75 8.86 -25.60
CA LEU A 292 -7.54 8.29 -26.17
C LEU A 292 -7.76 6.84 -26.62
N THR A 293 -8.38 6.00 -25.79
CA THR A 293 -8.71 4.62 -26.14
C THR A 293 -9.52 4.54 -27.43
N THR A 294 -10.54 5.39 -27.55
CA THR A 294 -11.35 5.47 -28.78
C THR A 294 -10.50 5.85 -29.99
N LEU A 295 -9.68 6.91 -29.90
CA LEU A 295 -8.92 7.41 -31.03
C LEU A 295 -7.82 6.42 -31.48
N ILE A 296 -7.24 5.67 -30.54
CA ILE A 296 -6.33 4.56 -30.83
C ILE A 296 -7.06 3.41 -31.53
N ASP A 297 -8.18 2.95 -30.97
CA ASP A 297 -8.97 1.86 -31.54
C ASP A 297 -9.53 2.20 -32.93
N ARG A 298 -9.68 3.49 -33.28
CA ARG A 298 -10.12 3.94 -34.60
C ARG A 298 -8.98 4.29 -35.56
N GLY A 299 -7.73 4.06 -35.15
CA GLY A 299 -6.55 4.28 -36.00
C GLY A 299 -6.29 5.75 -36.32
N VAL A 300 -6.67 6.66 -35.41
CA VAL A 300 -6.31 8.08 -35.52
C VAL A 300 -4.86 8.29 -35.07
N TYR A 301 -4.48 7.65 -33.97
CA TYR A 301 -3.14 7.73 -33.40
C TYR A 301 -2.47 6.34 -33.31
N PRO A 302 -1.13 6.28 -33.33
CA PRO A 302 -0.41 5.03 -33.10
C PRO A 302 -0.48 4.61 -31.64
N ASP A 303 -0.38 3.30 -31.36
CA ASP A 303 -0.46 2.75 -29.99
C ASP A 303 0.61 3.40 -29.08
N PRO A 304 0.23 4.16 -28.03
CA PRO A 304 1.16 4.88 -27.18
C PRO A 304 2.08 3.94 -26.39
N TYR A 305 1.73 2.66 -26.29
CA TYR A 305 2.51 1.66 -25.57
C TYR A 305 3.77 1.23 -26.33
N TYR A 306 3.90 1.56 -27.62
CA TYR A 306 5.05 1.16 -28.43
C TYR A 306 6.04 2.32 -28.67
N GLY A 307 7.29 2.14 -28.24
CA GLY A 307 8.38 3.06 -28.42
C GLY A 307 8.03 4.44 -27.86
N LEU A 308 8.31 5.49 -28.63
CA LEU A 308 7.92 6.86 -28.29
C LEU A 308 6.64 7.31 -29.00
N ASN A 309 5.75 6.39 -29.38
CA ASN A 309 4.50 6.74 -30.08
C ASN A 309 3.63 7.71 -29.26
N ASN A 310 3.70 7.67 -27.92
CA ASN A 310 2.99 8.62 -27.07
C ASN A 310 3.35 10.09 -27.37
N MET A 311 4.57 10.35 -27.88
CA MET A 311 5.02 11.69 -28.30
C MET A 311 4.36 12.19 -29.58
N ALA A 312 3.74 11.31 -30.37
CA ALA A 312 3.03 11.67 -31.60
C ALA A 312 1.57 12.09 -31.36
N ILE A 313 1.10 12.01 -30.11
CA ILE A 313 -0.29 12.24 -29.72
C ILE A 313 -0.37 13.63 -29.04
N PRO A 314 -1.29 14.52 -29.48
CA PRO A 314 -1.28 15.90 -29.02
C PRO A 314 -1.82 16.05 -27.60
N GLU A 315 -1.18 16.91 -26.81
CA GLU A 315 -1.66 17.31 -25.48
C GLU A 315 -3.01 18.03 -25.50
N SER A 316 -3.50 18.50 -26.66
CA SER A 316 -4.80 19.17 -26.76
C SER A 316 -5.98 18.26 -26.39
N LEU A 317 -5.81 16.93 -26.40
CA LEU A 317 -6.87 16.00 -26.02
C LEU A 317 -7.37 16.21 -24.58
N SER A 318 -6.48 16.61 -23.67
CA SER A 318 -6.79 16.92 -22.27
C SER A 318 -7.26 18.37 -22.04
N ARG A 319 -7.40 19.17 -23.10
CA ARG A 319 -7.71 20.61 -23.02
C ARG A 319 -8.94 21.01 -23.84
N GLN A 320 -9.74 20.04 -24.24
CA GLN A 320 -10.95 20.27 -25.02
C GLN A 320 -12.08 19.35 -24.57
N ASP A 321 -13.31 19.80 -24.77
CA ASP A 321 -14.49 18.98 -24.51
C ASP A 321 -14.74 17.96 -25.62
N TRP A 322 -15.48 16.93 -25.28
CA TRP A 322 -15.84 15.83 -26.16
C TRP A 322 -17.33 15.53 -26.09
N TRP A 323 -17.94 15.23 -27.24
CA TRP A 323 -19.31 14.76 -27.29
C TRP A 323 -19.36 13.26 -27.50
N TYR A 324 -20.05 12.59 -26.59
CA TYR A 324 -20.47 11.20 -26.72
C TYR A 324 -21.95 11.14 -27.10
N ARG A 325 -22.33 10.21 -27.98
CA ARG A 325 -23.72 10.01 -28.38
C ARG A 325 -24.03 8.52 -28.51
N THR A 326 -25.18 8.10 -28.02
CA THR A 326 -25.75 6.78 -28.32
C THR A 326 -27.27 6.84 -28.42
N SER A 327 -27.88 5.74 -28.85
CA SER A 327 -29.32 5.59 -28.98
C SER A 327 -29.77 4.21 -28.53
N PHE A 328 -30.95 4.12 -27.94
CA PHE A 328 -31.56 2.86 -27.55
C PHE A 328 -33.08 2.91 -27.80
N ALA A 329 -33.72 1.74 -27.84
CA ALA A 329 -35.17 1.62 -27.78
C ALA A 329 -35.56 1.04 -26.43
N VAL A 330 -36.65 1.54 -25.83
CA VAL A 330 -37.13 0.99 -24.55
C VAL A 330 -37.58 -0.46 -24.76
N PRO A 331 -37.07 -1.41 -23.97
CA PRO A 331 -37.50 -2.81 -24.06
C PRO A 331 -39.00 -2.93 -23.77
N LYS A 332 -39.71 -3.73 -24.59
CA LYS A 332 -41.18 -3.84 -24.51
C LYS A 332 -41.65 -4.41 -23.18
N GLU A 333 -40.84 -5.26 -22.56
CA GLU A 333 -41.06 -5.92 -21.28
C GLU A 333 -41.12 -4.96 -20.08
N VAL A 334 -40.61 -3.73 -20.23
CA VAL A 334 -40.64 -2.69 -19.18
C VAL A 334 -41.43 -1.45 -19.60
N ALA A 335 -42.26 -1.57 -20.63
CA ALA A 335 -43.15 -0.50 -21.04
C ALA A 335 -44.03 -0.04 -19.86
N GLY A 336 -44.02 1.26 -19.58
CA GLY A 336 -44.78 1.87 -18.48
C GLY A 336 -44.11 1.82 -17.10
N ARG A 337 -42.95 1.18 -16.96
CA ARG A 337 -42.12 1.29 -15.74
C ARG A 337 -41.35 2.61 -15.72
N LYS A 338 -40.91 3.03 -14.53
CA LYS A 338 -39.93 4.13 -14.40
C LYS A 338 -38.57 3.64 -14.88
N LEU A 339 -37.79 4.55 -15.46
CA LEU A 339 -36.47 4.27 -15.99
C LEU A 339 -35.45 5.23 -15.39
N THR A 340 -34.30 4.70 -14.98
CA THR A 340 -33.14 5.49 -14.54
C THR A 340 -31.96 5.19 -15.46
N LEU A 341 -31.27 6.23 -15.89
CA LEU A 341 -29.99 6.16 -16.58
C LEU A 341 -28.86 6.28 -15.54
N VAL A 342 -27.96 5.30 -15.51
CA VAL A 342 -26.85 5.25 -14.55
C VAL A 342 -25.51 5.30 -15.27
N PHE A 343 -24.73 6.34 -15.03
CA PHE A 343 -23.34 6.45 -15.44
C PHE A 343 -22.45 6.01 -14.29
N ASN A 344 -21.74 4.89 -14.43
CA ASN A 344 -20.93 4.36 -13.33
C ASN A 344 -19.61 5.10 -13.09
N GLY A 345 -19.19 5.96 -14.02
CA GLY A 345 -17.98 6.77 -13.90
C GLY A 345 -17.71 7.56 -15.18
N ILE A 346 -17.61 8.89 -15.05
CA ILE A 346 -17.20 9.81 -16.11
C ILE A 346 -16.04 10.64 -15.58
N ASN A 347 -14.92 10.66 -16.30
CA ASN A 347 -13.83 11.56 -16.00
C ASN A 347 -13.86 12.73 -17.01
N TYR A 348 -14.10 13.99 -16.65
CA TYR A 348 -14.20 14.49 -15.28
C TYR A 348 -15.52 15.20 -14.97
N ALA A 349 -15.88 16.23 -15.75
CA ALA A 349 -17.17 16.91 -15.65
C ALA A 349 -18.05 16.54 -16.85
N SER A 350 -19.38 16.55 -16.67
CA SER A 350 -20.29 16.22 -17.77
C SER A 350 -21.54 17.10 -17.87
N GLU A 351 -22.12 17.18 -19.07
CA GLU A 351 -23.50 17.61 -19.29
C GLU A 351 -24.26 16.51 -20.02
N ILE A 352 -25.37 16.04 -19.46
CA ILE A 352 -26.09 14.87 -19.97
C ILE A 352 -27.44 15.31 -20.52
N TRP A 353 -27.72 14.87 -21.75
CA TRP A 353 -28.90 15.21 -22.51
C TRP A 353 -29.62 13.96 -23.02
N LEU A 354 -30.95 13.98 -22.98
CA LEU A 354 -31.82 12.94 -23.52
C LEU A 354 -32.92 13.61 -24.36
N ASN A 355 -33.08 13.17 -25.61
CA ASN A 355 -34.18 13.60 -26.49
C ASN A 355 -34.34 15.13 -26.61
N GLY A 356 -33.23 15.87 -26.58
CA GLY A 356 -33.22 17.32 -26.66
C GLY A 356 -33.30 18.07 -25.33
N THR A 357 -33.41 17.37 -24.20
CA THR A 357 -33.55 17.94 -22.85
C THR A 357 -32.32 17.61 -22.01
N ARG A 358 -31.78 18.60 -21.28
CA ARG A 358 -30.71 18.36 -20.29
C ARG A 358 -31.30 17.67 -19.07
N ILE A 359 -30.76 16.52 -18.69
CA ILE A 359 -31.24 15.73 -17.55
C ILE A 359 -30.33 15.86 -16.32
N GLY A 360 -29.08 16.31 -16.48
CA GLY A 360 -28.19 16.57 -15.36
C GLY A 360 -26.72 16.66 -15.74
N ASP A 361 -25.86 16.50 -14.75
CA ASP A 361 -24.40 16.55 -14.83
C ASP A 361 -23.77 15.64 -13.77
N THR A 362 -22.49 15.32 -13.97
CA THR A 362 -21.64 14.62 -13.01
C THR A 362 -20.31 15.34 -12.88
N HIS A 363 -19.66 15.20 -11.73
CA HIS A 363 -18.35 15.80 -11.46
C HIS A 363 -17.51 14.89 -10.56
N GLY A 364 -16.25 14.66 -10.94
CA GLY A 364 -15.38 13.67 -10.30
C GLY A 364 -15.42 12.31 -11.00
N ALA A 365 -14.26 11.68 -11.12
CA ALA A 365 -14.11 10.44 -11.87
C ALA A 365 -14.83 9.24 -11.24
N PHE A 366 -15.12 9.28 -9.94
CA PHE A 366 -15.43 8.10 -9.13
C PHE A 366 -16.88 8.02 -8.64
N THR A 367 -17.68 9.08 -8.86
CA THR A 367 -19.09 9.11 -8.48
C THR A 367 -20.00 8.56 -9.58
N ARG A 368 -21.09 7.88 -9.18
CA ARG A 368 -22.18 7.49 -10.08
C ARG A 368 -23.13 8.65 -10.36
N GLY A 369 -23.41 8.90 -11.64
CA GLY A 369 -24.54 9.75 -12.06
C GLY A 369 -25.81 8.92 -12.23
N GLN A 370 -26.91 9.28 -11.58
CA GLN A 370 -28.19 8.57 -11.65
C GLN A 370 -29.30 9.57 -12.00
N PHE A 371 -30.00 9.33 -13.12
CA PHE A 371 -30.99 10.26 -13.65
C PHE A 371 -32.26 9.54 -14.04
N ASP A 372 -33.39 9.89 -13.43
CA ASP A 372 -34.68 9.38 -13.88
C ASP A 372 -35.08 10.01 -15.20
N ILE A 373 -35.56 9.18 -16.11
CA ILE A 373 -35.84 9.59 -17.48
C ILE A 373 -37.28 9.27 -17.86
N VAL A 374 -37.84 10.15 -18.69
CA VAL A 374 -39.11 9.91 -19.38
C VAL A 374 -38.77 9.58 -20.83
N PRO A 375 -38.88 8.31 -21.26
CA PRO A 375 -38.55 7.95 -22.62
C PRO A 375 -39.61 8.42 -23.62
N THR A 376 -39.20 8.62 -24.87
CA THR A 376 -40.11 8.77 -26.01
C THR A 376 -40.46 7.41 -26.61
N ALA A 377 -41.58 7.33 -27.33
CA ALA A 377 -41.91 6.14 -28.10
C ALA A 377 -40.87 5.94 -29.23
N GLY A 378 -40.33 4.72 -29.35
CA GLY A 378 -39.32 4.38 -30.36
C GLY A 378 -37.89 4.67 -29.89
N GLU A 379 -37.11 5.33 -30.75
CA GLU A 379 -35.71 5.67 -30.48
C GLU A 379 -35.60 6.76 -29.40
N ASN A 380 -34.68 6.54 -28.47
CA ASN A 380 -34.26 7.48 -27.44
C ASN A 380 -32.77 7.74 -27.63
N VAL A 381 -32.36 9.00 -27.65
CA VAL A 381 -30.97 9.39 -27.96
C VAL A 381 -30.37 10.14 -26.78
N ILE A 382 -29.21 9.67 -26.34
CA ILE A 382 -28.39 10.28 -25.29
C ILE A 382 -27.25 11.04 -25.96
N ALA A 383 -27.00 12.26 -25.50
CA ALA A 383 -25.75 12.98 -25.79
C ALA A 383 -25.11 13.43 -24.48
N VAL A 384 -23.80 13.24 -24.36
CA VAL A 384 -23.03 13.62 -23.18
C VAL A 384 -21.88 14.50 -23.63
N ARG A 385 -21.80 15.72 -23.10
CA ARG A 385 -20.58 16.52 -23.17
C ARG A 385 -19.70 16.08 -22.02
N VAL A 386 -18.46 15.70 -22.29
CA VAL A 386 -17.46 15.35 -21.28
C VAL A 386 -16.34 16.39 -21.35
N SER A 387 -16.08 17.04 -20.23
CA SER A 387 -15.01 18.01 -20.05
C SER A 387 -13.88 17.37 -19.24
N PRO A 388 -12.61 17.51 -19.67
CA PRO A 388 -11.44 17.11 -18.89
C PRO A 388 -11.37 17.79 -17.52
N PRO A 389 -10.52 17.30 -16.60
CA PRO A 389 -10.15 18.03 -15.40
C PRO A 389 -9.68 19.46 -15.76
N PRO A 390 -10.11 20.51 -15.04
CA PRO A 390 -9.82 21.90 -15.40
C PRO A 390 -8.33 22.25 -15.28
N HIS A 391 -7.56 21.50 -14.50
CA HIS A 391 -6.12 21.70 -14.32
C HIS A 391 -5.31 20.48 -14.81
N PRO A 392 -5.29 20.15 -16.11
CA PRO A 392 -4.66 18.92 -16.63
C PRO A 392 -3.12 18.89 -16.53
N GLY A 393 -2.51 19.96 -16.02
CA GLY A 393 -1.06 20.09 -15.84
C GLY A 393 -0.25 20.10 -17.15
N THR A 394 1.06 19.99 -17.04
CA THR A 394 1.98 19.81 -18.17
C THR A 394 2.86 18.60 -17.87
N PRO A 395 2.88 17.57 -18.73
CA PRO A 395 3.60 16.34 -18.42
C PRO A 395 5.11 16.57 -18.53
N HIS A 396 5.85 15.89 -17.67
CA HIS A 396 7.30 15.70 -17.84
C HIS A 396 7.54 14.53 -18.79
N GLU A 397 8.33 14.75 -19.84
CA GLU A 397 8.67 13.70 -20.80
C GLU A 397 10.01 13.11 -20.42
N GLN A 398 9.93 11.90 -19.88
CA GLN A 398 11.06 11.17 -19.33
C GLN A 398 12.11 10.86 -20.42
N SER A 399 13.39 10.99 -20.08
CA SER A 399 14.51 10.63 -20.97
C SER A 399 15.75 10.38 -20.12
N ILE A 400 16.82 9.81 -20.70
CA ILE A 400 18.09 9.66 -19.98
C ILE A 400 18.61 11.01 -19.49
N LYS A 401 18.33 12.08 -20.25
CA LYS A 401 18.83 13.43 -19.95
C LYS A 401 17.95 14.21 -18.97
N ALA A 402 16.64 14.02 -19.04
CA ALA A 402 15.67 14.71 -18.21
C ALA A 402 15.39 13.98 -16.88
N GLY A 403 15.71 12.69 -16.81
CA GLY A 403 15.37 11.81 -15.69
C GLY A 403 13.86 11.52 -15.62
N VAL A 404 13.44 10.98 -14.47
CA VAL A 404 12.04 10.60 -14.18
C VAL A 404 11.08 11.80 -14.05
N GLY A 405 11.61 12.99 -13.72
CA GLY A 405 10.80 14.18 -13.46
C GLY A 405 10.20 14.21 -12.05
N LEU A 406 9.27 15.15 -11.85
CA LEU A 406 8.49 15.22 -10.62
C LEU A 406 7.22 14.37 -10.79
N ASN A 407 6.80 13.74 -9.70
CA ASN A 407 5.52 13.05 -9.65
C ASN A 407 4.38 14.06 -9.67
N GLY A 408 3.36 13.84 -10.51
CA GLY A 408 2.12 14.61 -10.54
C GLY A 408 2.30 16.12 -10.73
N GLY A 409 1.30 16.88 -10.31
CA GLY A 409 1.28 18.33 -10.47
C GLY A 409 -0.10 18.93 -10.24
N GLN A 410 -0.44 19.92 -11.07
CA GLN A 410 -1.68 20.69 -10.98
C GLN A 410 -2.95 19.83 -11.04
N LEU A 411 -2.90 18.65 -11.65
CA LEU A 411 -4.06 17.75 -11.73
C LEU A 411 -4.58 17.32 -10.36
N ALA A 412 -3.73 17.32 -9.32
CA ALA A 412 -4.15 16.99 -7.96
C ALA A 412 -5.12 18.02 -7.34
N ILE A 413 -5.15 19.26 -7.85
CA ILE A 413 -6.09 20.32 -7.41
C ILE A 413 -7.53 19.87 -7.62
N ASP A 414 -7.78 19.11 -8.69
CA ASP A 414 -9.11 18.69 -9.12
C ASP A 414 -9.67 17.54 -8.25
N GLY A 415 -8.90 17.01 -7.29
CA GLY A 415 -9.37 16.04 -6.32
C GLY A 415 -9.66 14.66 -6.92
N PRO A 416 -10.92 14.17 -6.96
CA PRO A 416 -11.26 12.82 -7.40
C PRO A 416 -11.03 12.58 -8.90
N THR A 417 -9.77 12.40 -9.29
CA THR A 417 -9.34 12.03 -10.66
C THR A 417 -8.08 11.16 -10.62
N PHE A 418 -7.61 10.71 -11.79
CA PHE A 418 -6.43 9.87 -11.95
C PHE A 418 -5.15 10.74 -12.00
N VAL A 419 -4.70 11.23 -10.84
CA VAL A 419 -3.60 12.21 -10.74
C VAL A 419 -2.31 11.77 -11.45
N ALA A 420 -1.98 10.47 -11.40
CA ALA A 420 -0.76 9.93 -12.04
C ALA A 420 -0.74 10.09 -13.58
N THR A 421 -1.89 10.39 -14.20
CA THR A 421 -2.00 10.55 -15.66
C THR A 421 -1.38 11.86 -16.17
N GLU A 422 -1.06 12.81 -15.28
CA GLU A 422 -0.16 13.94 -15.61
C GLU A 422 1.28 13.46 -15.87
N GLY A 423 1.68 12.34 -15.27
CA GLY A 423 3.02 11.77 -15.29
C GLY A 423 3.48 11.43 -13.88
N TRP A 424 4.15 10.30 -13.74
CA TRP A 424 4.70 9.79 -12.48
C TRP A 424 5.96 8.96 -12.75
N ASP A 425 6.68 8.55 -11.71
CA ASP A 425 7.90 7.74 -11.83
C ASP A 425 7.72 6.30 -12.38
N TRP A 426 6.48 5.85 -12.61
CA TRP A 426 6.13 4.55 -13.23
C TRP A 426 5.13 4.65 -14.39
N ILE A 427 4.78 5.86 -14.85
CA ILE A 427 3.84 6.08 -15.96
C ILE A 427 4.11 7.45 -16.61
N PRO A 428 4.10 7.59 -17.94
CA PRO A 428 4.28 8.87 -18.59
C PRO A 428 2.99 9.68 -18.52
N GLY A 429 3.04 10.94 -18.97
CA GLY A 429 1.81 11.70 -19.20
C GLY A 429 0.88 11.02 -20.20
N ILE A 430 -0.36 10.74 -19.79
CA ILE A 430 -1.42 10.19 -20.64
C ILE A 430 -2.19 11.35 -21.26
N ARG A 431 -2.17 11.43 -22.59
CA ARG A 431 -2.49 12.66 -23.35
C ARG A 431 -3.90 13.22 -23.16
N ASP A 432 -4.86 12.37 -22.78
CA ASP A 432 -6.24 12.78 -22.49
C ASP A 432 -6.55 12.87 -20.98
N ARG A 433 -5.57 12.62 -20.10
CA ARG A 433 -5.74 12.49 -18.64
C ARG A 433 -6.88 11.53 -18.26
N ASN A 434 -7.07 10.51 -19.09
CA ASN A 434 -8.14 9.53 -19.00
C ASN A 434 -9.55 10.15 -19.02
N THR A 435 -9.73 11.28 -19.73
CA THR A 435 -11.04 11.90 -19.96
C THR A 435 -11.94 10.97 -20.77
N GLY A 436 -13.17 10.73 -20.32
CA GLY A 436 -14.16 9.92 -21.02
C GLY A 436 -15.17 9.23 -20.12
N ILE A 437 -16.03 8.42 -20.73
CA ILE A 437 -17.00 7.56 -20.02
C ILE A 437 -16.29 6.23 -19.73
N TRP A 438 -15.49 6.24 -18.65
CA TRP A 438 -14.51 5.19 -18.38
C TRP A 438 -15.11 3.93 -17.70
N GLN A 439 -16.33 4.01 -17.18
CA GLN A 439 -17.13 2.85 -16.74
C GLN A 439 -18.42 2.69 -17.57
N ARG A 440 -19.08 1.53 -17.44
CA ARG A 440 -20.31 1.22 -18.19
C ARG A 440 -21.46 2.17 -17.87
N VAL A 441 -22.36 2.34 -18.83
CA VAL A 441 -23.61 3.09 -18.69
C VAL A 441 -24.77 2.11 -18.69
N GLU A 442 -25.70 2.25 -17.75
CA GLU A 442 -26.81 1.32 -17.56
C GLU A 442 -28.17 2.00 -17.71
N LEU A 443 -29.13 1.26 -18.26
CA LEU A 443 -30.55 1.55 -18.15
C LEU A 443 -31.15 0.60 -17.09
N GLN A 444 -31.82 1.16 -16.09
CA GLN A 444 -32.48 0.41 -15.03
C GLN A 444 -33.98 0.71 -15.04
N ALA A 445 -34.83 -0.31 -14.88
CA ALA A 445 -36.28 -0.15 -14.84
C ALA A 445 -36.87 -0.59 -13.49
N HIS A 446 -37.69 0.26 -12.88
CA HIS A 446 -38.27 0.04 -11.56
C HIS A 446 -39.70 0.59 -11.45
N GLY A 447 -40.35 0.35 -10.31
CA GLY A 447 -41.64 0.90 -9.93
C GLY A 447 -41.49 2.19 -9.14
N ASP A 448 -42.45 2.50 -8.27
CA ASP A 448 -42.44 3.76 -7.51
C ASP A 448 -41.36 3.86 -6.43
N VAL A 449 -40.84 2.71 -5.99
CA VAL A 449 -39.83 2.61 -4.94
C VAL A 449 -38.61 1.86 -5.46
N ARG A 450 -37.44 2.46 -5.28
CA ARG A 450 -36.14 1.96 -5.76
C ARG A 450 -35.30 1.45 -4.60
N ILE A 451 -34.56 0.36 -4.82
CA ILE A 451 -33.58 -0.14 -3.86
C ILE A 451 -32.26 0.60 -4.12
N LEU A 452 -31.75 1.29 -3.09
CA LEU A 452 -30.44 1.94 -3.15
C LEU A 452 -29.33 0.89 -2.89
N ASP A 453 -28.23 1.21 -2.21
CA ASP A 453 -27.13 0.26 -1.95
C ASP A 453 -27.35 -0.50 -0.63
N PRO A 454 -27.75 -1.79 -0.66
CA PRO A 454 -27.88 -2.60 0.55
C PRO A 454 -26.52 -2.78 1.24
N GLN A 455 -26.54 -2.99 2.54
CA GLN A 455 -25.36 -3.34 3.32
C GLN A 455 -25.60 -4.66 4.04
N VAL A 456 -24.60 -5.54 3.99
CA VAL A 456 -24.50 -6.73 4.83
C VAL A 456 -23.33 -6.52 5.79
N ILE A 457 -23.60 -6.61 7.09
CA ILE A 457 -22.58 -6.60 8.14
C ILE A 457 -22.55 -7.99 8.75
N THR A 458 -21.36 -8.55 8.92
CA THR A 458 -21.17 -9.85 9.57
C THR A 458 -20.34 -9.66 10.81
N ASP A 459 -20.76 -10.30 11.91
CA ASP A 459 -20.11 -10.23 13.21
C ASP A 459 -19.90 -11.66 13.73
N LEU A 460 -18.64 -12.04 13.98
CA LEU A 460 -18.28 -13.33 14.53
C LEU A 460 -17.90 -13.19 16.00
N PRO A 461 -18.35 -14.09 16.90
CA PRO A 461 -17.94 -14.11 18.30
C PRO A 461 -16.52 -14.70 18.45
N LEU A 462 -15.52 -14.01 17.90
CA LEU A 462 -14.13 -14.43 17.88
C LEU A 462 -13.62 -14.72 19.31
N PRO A 463 -12.76 -15.75 19.49
CA PRO A 463 -12.12 -16.56 18.45
C PRO A 463 -13.00 -17.69 17.89
N ARG A 464 -14.26 -17.81 18.30
CA ARG A 464 -15.16 -18.82 17.73
C ARG A 464 -15.60 -18.39 16.34
N THR A 465 -15.58 -19.35 15.43
CA THR A 465 -16.02 -19.21 14.04
C THR A 465 -17.14 -20.19 13.70
N ASP A 466 -17.70 -20.84 14.71
CA ASP A 466 -18.81 -21.81 14.59
C ASP A 466 -20.16 -21.14 14.32
N SER A 467 -20.18 -19.82 14.24
CA SER A 467 -21.40 -19.02 14.14
C SER A 467 -21.11 -17.56 13.78
N ALA A 468 -22.05 -16.88 13.13
CA ALA A 468 -21.98 -15.46 12.81
C ALA A 468 -23.37 -14.80 12.89
N ASP A 469 -23.41 -13.54 13.31
CA ASP A 469 -24.61 -12.70 13.23
C ASP A 469 -24.52 -11.85 11.95
N VAL A 470 -25.55 -11.92 11.11
CA VAL A 470 -25.63 -11.22 9.83
C VAL A 470 -26.71 -10.16 9.89
N TYR A 471 -26.33 -8.89 9.77
CA TYR A 471 -27.22 -7.74 9.75
C TYR A 471 -27.44 -7.27 8.32
N VAL A 472 -28.69 -7.15 7.91
CA VAL A 472 -29.07 -6.66 6.58
C VAL A 472 -29.73 -5.29 6.71
N ARG A 473 -29.22 -4.31 5.96
CA ARG A 473 -29.77 -2.96 5.85
C ARG A 473 -30.05 -2.65 4.39
N VAL A 474 -31.29 -2.27 4.09
CA VAL A 474 -31.76 -1.98 2.72
C VAL A 474 -32.35 -0.57 2.70
N PRO A 475 -31.58 0.44 2.30
CA PRO A 475 -32.15 1.74 1.99
C PRO A 475 -33.05 1.65 0.74
N VAL A 476 -34.26 2.19 0.85
CA VAL A 476 -35.19 2.34 -0.28
C VAL A 476 -35.52 3.81 -0.48
N GLU A 477 -35.74 4.22 -1.72
CA GLU A 477 -36.11 5.57 -2.08
C GLU A 477 -37.48 5.60 -2.73
N ASN A 478 -38.38 6.44 -2.20
CA ASN A 478 -39.64 6.78 -2.83
C ASN A 478 -39.50 8.16 -3.48
N GLU A 479 -39.39 8.17 -4.81
CA GLU A 479 -39.28 9.39 -5.63
C GLU A 479 -40.67 10.05 -5.87
N GLY A 480 -41.74 9.40 -5.40
CA GLY A 480 -43.09 9.93 -5.45
C GLY A 480 -43.31 11.10 -4.49
N ARG A 481 -44.48 11.75 -4.62
CA ARG A 481 -44.86 12.89 -3.76
C ARG A 481 -45.68 12.49 -2.53
N THR A 482 -46.06 11.23 -2.43
CA THR A 482 -46.93 10.69 -1.38
C THR A 482 -46.31 9.44 -0.78
N PRO A 483 -46.60 9.13 0.50
CA PRO A 483 -46.15 7.88 1.11
C PRO A 483 -46.71 6.66 0.37
N VAL A 484 -45.92 5.58 0.31
CA VAL A 484 -46.28 4.30 -0.33
C VAL A 484 -46.02 3.17 0.65
N GLU A 485 -46.97 2.23 0.77
CA GLU A 485 -46.74 1.00 1.53
C GLU A 485 -45.84 0.04 0.72
N VAL A 486 -44.76 -0.38 1.35
CA VAL A 486 -43.72 -1.22 0.73
C VAL A 486 -43.41 -2.40 1.63
N THR A 487 -43.34 -3.59 1.05
CA THR A 487 -42.76 -4.76 1.70
C THR A 487 -41.36 -4.99 1.15
N VAL A 488 -40.33 -4.82 1.98
CA VAL A 488 -38.95 -5.14 1.61
C VAL A 488 -38.64 -6.56 2.04
N ARG A 489 -38.21 -7.37 1.08
CA ARG A 489 -37.80 -8.76 1.25
C ARG A 489 -36.31 -8.90 1.00
N ALA A 490 -35.63 -9.67 1.84
CA ALA A 490 -34.24 -10.02 1.69
C ALA A 490 -34.07 -11.53 1.90
N GLU A 491 -33.33 -12.20 1.01
CA GLU A 491 -33.06 -13.63 1.08
C GLU A 491 -31.59 -13.93 0.76
N PHE A 492 -30.94 -14.74 1.59
CA PHE A 492 -29.61 -15.31 1.34
C PHE A 492 -29.53 -16.68 2.00
N ASP A 493 -28.90 -17.66 1.35
CA ASP A 493 -28.68 -19.02 1.88
C ASP A 493 -29.92 -19.70 2.52
N GLY A 494 -31.13 -19.38 2.02
CA GLY A 494 -32.40 -19.89 2.55
C GLY A 494 -32.94 -19.15 3.78
N HIS A 495 -32.21 -18.18 4.33
CA HIS A 495 -32.71 -17.25 5.33
C HIS A 495 -33.55 -16.18 4.66
N ARG A 496 -34.77 -15.96 5.17
CA ARG A 496 -35.74 -14.99 4.61
C ARG A 496 -36.09 -13.94 5.64
N LEU A 497 -36.01 -12.69 5.21
CA LEU A 497 -36.31 -11.50 5.97
C LEU A 497 -37.38 -10.72 5.22
N GLU A 498 -38.41 -10.27 5.94
CA GLU A 498 -39.49 -9.48 5.37
C GLU A 498 -39.91 -8.39 6.34
N GLN A 499 -40.07 -7.17 5.84
CA GLN A 499 -40.55 -6.05 6.63
C GLN A 499 -41.46 -5.15 5.79
N ALA A 500 -42.68 -4.92 6.29
CA ALA A 500 -43.57 -3.92 5.74
C ALA A 500 -43.27 -2.55 6.38
N ILE A 501 -43.16 -1.51 5.55
CA ILE A 501 -42.92 -0.13 5.96
C ILE A 501 -43.77 0.84 5.12
N THR A 502 -44.01 2.02 5.67
CA THR A 502 -44.47 3.18 4.90
C THR A 502 -43.25 3.96 4.41
N ALA A 503 -42.97 3.91 3.10
CA ALA A 503 -41.91 4.70 2.48
C ALA A 503 -42.41 6.12 2.18
N TYR A 504 -41.97 7.11 2.95
CA TYR A 504 -42.24 8.52 2.70
C TYR A 504 -41.39 9.04 1.52
N PRO A 505 -41.79 10.14 0.85
CA PRO A 505 -40.96 10.78 -0.16
C PRO A 505 -39.51 10.99 0.33
N GLY A 506 -38.54 10.51 -0.45
CA GLY A 506 -37.12 10.45 -0.09
C GLY A 506 -36.66 9.07 0.37
N ILE A 507 -35.53 9.03 1.08
CA ILE A 507 -34.85 7.79 1.47
C ILE A 507 -35.36 7.31 2.84
N THR A 508 -35.79 6.04 2.89
CA THR A 508 -36.10 5.32 4.12
C THR A 508 -35.10 4.18 4.33
N LYS A 509 -34.40 4.17 5.48
CA LYS A 509 -33.49 3.08 5.85
C LYS A 509 -34.29 1.93 6.46
N VAL A 510 -34.31 0.76 5.81
CA VAL A 510 -34.94 -0.46 6.33
C VAL A 510 -33.88 -1.35 6.95
N GLY A 511 -34.00 -1.68 8.22
CA GLY A 511 -33.09 -2.59 8.92
C GLY A 511 -33.84 -3.79 9.47
N PHE A 512 -33.32 -4.98 9.24
CA PHE A 512 -33.89 -6.22 9.76
C PHE A 512 -33.26 -6.62 11.09
N ALA A 513 -33.92 -7.49 11.85
CA ALA A 513 -33.28 -8.17 12.98
C ALA A 513 -32.10 -9.03 12.47
N PRO A 514 -30.99 -9.13 13.24
CA PRO A 514 -29.85 -9.94 12.83
C PRO A 514 -30.22 -11.42 12.68
N VAL A 515 -29.68 -12.06 11.65
CA VAL A 515 -29.82 -13.49 11.41
C VAL A 515 -28.61 -14.21 11.98
N ARG A 516 -28.86 -15.16 12.89
CA ARG A 516 -27.84 -16.11 13.35
C ARG A 516 -27.60 -17.18 12.29
N VAL A 517 -26.37 -17.29 11.79
CA VAL A 517 -25.94 -18.35 10.88
C VAL A 517 -25.01 -19.29 11.65
N ASP A 518 -25.43 -20.54 11.82
CA ASP A 518 -24.61 -21.57 12.45
C ASP A 518 -23.68 -22.22 11.42
N ASN A 519 -22.42 -22.45 11.79
CA ASN A 519 -21.35 -22.99 10.94
C ASN A 519 -21.28 -22.32 9.56
N PRO A 520 -21.15 -20.98 9.51
CA PRO A 520 -21.15 -20.24 8.25
C PRO A 520 -19.98 -20.70 7.36
N LYS A 521 -20.20 -20.68 6.03
CA LYS A 521 -19.10 -20.80 5.07
C LYS A 521 -18.34 -19.49 5.06
N LEU A 522 -17.17 -19.47 5.68
CA LEU A 522 -16.37 -18.25 5.82
C LEU A 522 -15.62 -17.90 4.54
N TRP A 523 -15.50 -16.61 4.25
CA TRP A 523 -14.54 -16.10 3.29
C TRP A 523 -13.15 -16.01 3.94
N TRP A 524 -12.12 -16.48 3.23
CA TRP A 524 -10.72 -16.41 3.66
C TRP A 524 -9.82 -15.82 2.56
N PRO A 525 -8.75 -15.08 2.93
CA PRO A 525 -7.72 -14.69 1.98
C PRO A 525 -6.95 -15.90 1.44
N ASN A 526 -6.30 -15.71 0.29
CA ASN A 526 -5.55 -16.73 -0.42
C ASN A 526 -4.52 -17.41 0.49
N GLY A 527 -4.54 -18.75 0.49
CA GLY A 527 -3.67 -19.59 1.32
C GLY A 527 -4.18 -19.87 2.75
N TYR A 528 -5.29 -19.26 3.18
CA TYR A 528 -5.87 -19.49 4.51
C TYR A 528 -7.18 -20.28 4.47
N GLY A 529 -7.93 -20.31 3.37
CA GLY A 529 -9.15 -21.10 3.26
C GLY A 529 -9.90 -20.86 1.96
N GLU A 530 -11.17 -21.27 1.93
CA GLU A 530 -12.06 -21.05 0.78
C GLU A 530 -12.51 -19.58 0.70
N GLN A 531 -12.67 -19.06 -0.52
CA GLN A 531 -13.23 -17.74 -0.79
C GLN A 531 -14.76 -17.84 -0.88
N ALA A 532 -15.44 -18.27 0.18
CA ALA A 532 -16.89 -18.44 0.16
C ALA A 532 -17.60 -17.10 -0.07
N LEU A 533 -18.45 -17.04 -1.11
CA LEU A 533 -19.24 -15.87 -1.47
C LEU A 533 -20.72 -16.23 -1.49
N HIS A 534 -21.54 -15.32 -0.97
CA HIS A 534 -22.97 -15.45 -0.80
C HIS A 534 -23.67 -14.39 -1.65
N ASN A 535 -24.94 -14.64 -2.00
CA ASN A 535 -25.78 -13.69 -2.71
C ASN A 535 -26.95 -13.30 -1.82
N LEU A 536 -27.05 -12.01 -1.51
CA LEU A 536 -28.23 -11.39 -0.95
C LEU A 536 -29.14 -10.95 -2.11
N HIS A 537 -30.31 -11.56 -2.22
CA HIS A 537 -31.37 -11.11 -3.11
C HIS A 537 -32.32 -10.20 -2.33
N VAL A 538 -32.58 -9.02 -2.86
CA VAL A 538 -33.47 -8.02 -2.26
C VAL A 538 -34.58 -7.67 -3.24
N GLU A 539 -35.81 -7.58 -2.74
CA GLU A 539 -36.98 -7.15 -3.48
C GLU A 539 -37.75 -6.10 -2.68
N ALA A 540 -38.16 -5.01 -3.33
CA ALA A 540 -39.12 -4.06 -2.79
C ALA A 540 -40.47 -4.27 -3.49
N VAL A 541 -41.51 -4.61 -2.75
CA VAL A 541 -42.87 -4.84 -3.28
C VAL A 541 -43.76 -3.67 -2.89
N ALA A 542 -44.32 -2.97 -3.88
CA ALA A 542 -45.25 -1.85 -3.68
C ALA A 542 -46.56 -2.13 -4.44
N GLY A 543 -47.72 -1.86 -3.81
CA GLY A 543 -49.03 -2.12 -4.43
C GLY A 543 -49.27 -3.59 -4.80
N GLY A 544 -48.60 -4.54 -4.12
CA GLY A 544 -48.68 -5.97 -4.40
C GLY A 544 -47.85 -6.44 -5.61
N GLN A 545 -47.02 -5.57 -6.21
CA GLN A 545 -46.14 -5.89 -7.33
C GLN A 545 -44.68 -5.56 -7.03
N SER A 546 -43.76 -6.27 -7.68
CA SER A 546 -42.33 -6.01 -7.56
C SER A 546 -42.00 -4.63 -8.11
N SER A 547 -41.53 -3.73 -7.24
CA SER A 547 -41.11 -2.38 -7.60
C SER A 547 -39.67 -2.39 -8.10
N ASP A 548 -38.75 -2.98 -7.34
CA ASP A 548 -37.34 -3.09 -7.72
C ASP A 548 -36.71 -4.35 -7.13
N THR A 549 -35.67 -4.86 -7.77
CA THR A 549 -34.87 -6.00 -7.30
C THR A 549 -33.38 -5.72 -7.42
N ARG A 550 -32.61 -6.25 -6.46
CA ARG A 550 -31.16 -6.14 -6.46
C ARG A 550 -30.52 -7.40 -5.89
N THR A 551 -29.44 -7.84 -6.50
CA THR A 551 -28.57 -8.90 -5.95
C THR A 551 -27.25 -8.26 -5.53
N VAL A 552 -26.82 -8.56 -4.31
CA VAL A 552 -25.55 -8.09 -3.75
C VAL A 552 -24.74 -9.30 -3.32
N ARG A 553 -23.49 -9.37 -3.77
CA ARG A 553 -22.55 -10.40 -3.33
C ARG A 553 -21.86 -9.95 -2.05
N PHE A 554 -21.62 -10.86 -1.12
CA PHE A 554 -20.87 -10.61 0.11
C PHE A 554 -20.16 -11.87 0.60
N GLY A 555 -19.19 -11.72 1.51
CA GLY A 555 -18.54 -12.83 2.20
C GLY A 555 -18.75 -12.73 3.71
N ILE A 556 -18.97 -13.85 4.39
CA ILE A 556 -19.04 -13.88 5.86
C ILE A 556 -17.61 -13.96 6.40
N ARG A 557 -17.15 -12.88 7.04
CA ARG A 557 -15.83 -12.83 7.71
C ARG A 557 -15.75 -11.70 8.73
N GLU A 558 -14.87 -11.86 9.70
CA GLU A 558 -14.49 -10.78 10.64
C GLU A 558 -13.07 -10.30 10.35
N VAL A 559 -12.83 -8.98 10.43
CA VAL A 559 -11.47 -8.42 10.35
C VAL A 559 -11.17 -7.64 11.61
N SER A 560 -9.98 -7.85 12.16
CA SER A 560 -9.49 -7.09 13.30
C SER A 560 -8.01 -6.76 13.16
N TYR A 561 -7.54 -5.78 13.92
CA TYR A 561 -6.22 -5.16 13.72
C TYR A 561 -5.44 -5.16 15.02
N ASP A 562 -4.26 -5.78 15.02
CA ASP A 562 -3.29 -5.61 16.08
C ASP A 562 -2.55 -4.28 15.84
N LEU A 563 -2.86 -3.27 16.64
CA LEU A 563 -2.40 -1.89 16.53
C LEU A 563 -1.70 -1.44 17.80
N SER A 564 -0.86 -0.42 17.66
CA SER A 564 -0.40 0.39 18.78
C SER A 564 -1.19 1.70 18.81
N LEU A 565 -1.89 1.96 19.92
CA LEU A 565 -2.74 3.13 20.09
C LEU A 565 -2.44 3.83 21.43
N PHE A 566 -2.39 5.15 21.42
CA PHE A 566 -2.25 5.92 22.65
C PHE A 566 -3.60 5.99 23.40
N ASP A 567 -3.58 5.75 24.70
CA ASP A 567 -4.72 6.06 25.56
C ASP A 567 -4.76 7.55 25.95
N GLY A 568 -5.84 7.97 26.61
CA GLY A 568 -6.08 9.33 27.09
C GLY A 568 -5.11 9.78 28.17
N ALA A 569 -4.38 8.84 28.79
CA ALA A 569 -3.27 9.14 29.70
C ALA A 569 -1.91 9.25 28.96
N GLY A 570 -1.89 9.11 27.64
CA GLY A 570 -0.66 9.24 26.84
C GLY A 570 0.24 8.01 26.89
N LYS A 571 -0.25 6.86 27.35
CA LYS A 571 0.47 5.59 27.29
C LYS A 571 0.18 4.89 25.97
N LEU A 572 1.23 4.37 25.32
CA LEU A 572 1.10 3.53 24.14
C LEU A 572 0.65 2.12 24.54
N ARG A 573 -0.41 1.63 23.91
CA ARG A 573 -1.06 0.34 24.19
C ARG A 573 -1.00 -0.53 22.94
N ARG A 574 -0.57 -1.78 23.10
CA ARG A 574 -0.70 -2.81 22.07
C ARG A 574 -2.06 -3.51 22.23
N VAL A 575 -2.93 -3.38 21.24
CA VAL A 575 -4.32 -3.83 21.31
C VAL A 575 -4.77 -4.51 20.01
N ASN A 576 -5.71 -5.45 20.10
CA ASN A 576 -6.51 -5.88 18.95
C ASN A 576 -7.81 -5.07 18.91
N VAL A 577 -8.15 -4.53 17.75
CA VAL A 577 -9.35 -3.72 17.52
C VAL A 577 -10.29 -4.42 16.54
N GLN A 578 -11.51 -4.69 16.97
CA GLN A 578 -12.64 -5.14 16.16
C GLN A 578 -13.55 -3.94 15.87
N THR A 579 -13.47 -3.39 14.67
CA THR A 579 -14.21 -2.18 14.28
C THR A 579 -15.71 -2.41 14.17
N THR A 580 -16.13 -3.62 13.79
CA THR A 580 -17.55 -4.02 13.68
C THR A 580 -18.33 -3.78 14.98
N ASP A 581 -17.75 -4.10 16.14
CA ASP A 581 -18.34 -3.88 17.46
C ASP A 581 -18.67 -2.41 17.75
N GLY A 582 -17.77 -1.50 17.35
CA GLY A 582 -17.99 -0.07 17.45
C GLY A 582 -19.01 0.42 16.43
N GLY A 583 -18.88 -0.02 15.17
CA GLY A 583 -19.78 0.35 14.08
C GLY A 583 -21.24 -0.03 14.31
N LEU A 584 -21.50 -1.22 14.87
CA LEU A 584 -22.86 -1.65 15.23
C LEU A 584 -23.49 -0.78 16.32
N LYS A 585 -22.69 -0.12 17.16
CA LYS A 585 -23.11 0.84 18.19
C LYS A 585 -23.10 2.31 17.72
N GLY A 586 -22.60 2.58 16.51
CA GLY A 586 -22.37 3.93 16.01
C GLY A 586 -21.24 4.66 16.74
N GLU A 587 -20.26 3.93 17.26
CA GLU A 587 -19.12 4.47 18.01
C GLU A 587 -17.81 4.32 17.22
N LYS A 588 -17.04 5.41 17.11
CA LYS A 588 -15.67 5.36 16.60
C LYS A 588 -14.73 4.94 17.73
N LEU A 589 -13.94 3.88 17.53
CA LEU A 589 -13.02 3.36 18.55
C LEU A 589 -11.64 4.02 18.51
N ILE A 590 -11.25 4.54 17.37
CA ILE A 590 -9.92 5.11 17.11
C ILE A 590 -10.08 6.60 16.77
N ASP A 591 -9.23 7.45 17.34
CA ASP A 591 -9.09 8.86 17.01
C ASP A 591 -7.96 9.03 15.99
N VAL A 592 -8.38 9.22 14.74
CA VAL A 592 -7.51 9.39 13.57
C VAL A 592 -7.23 10.88 13.27
N SER A 593 -7.74 11.80 14.09
CA SER A 593 -7.52 13.24 13.90
C SER A 593 -6.03 13.57 13.98
N HIS A 594 -5.64 14.72 13.44
CA HIS A 594 -4.24 15.16 13.53
C HIS A 594 -3.77 15.17 14.99
N LEU A 595 -4.59 15.62 15.95
CA LEU A 595 -4.23 15.63 17.37
C LEU A 595 -4.25 14.24 18.02
N GLY A 596 -5.05 13.31 17.47
CA GLY A 596 -5.09 11.91 17.86
C GLY A 596 -3.84 11.14 17.43
N ILE A 597 -3.19 11.56 16.34
CA ILE A 597 -1.93 10.99 15.88
C ILE A 597 -0.76 11.55 16.73
N LYS A 598 0.05 10.63 17.26
CA LYS A 598 1.15 10.92 18.17
C LYS A 598 2.38 10.11 17.76
N GLU A 599 3.54 10.65 18.08
CA GLU A 599 4.83 10.04 17.78
C GLU A 599 5.29 9.16 18.95
N SER A 600 5.61 7.92 18.63
CA SER A 600 6.31 6.98 19.50
C SER A 600 7.79 6.91 19.09
N PRO A 601 8.67 6.34 19.92
CA PRO A 601 10.09 6.16 19.56
C PRO A 601 10.38 5.38 18.28
N ARG A 602 9.40 4.62 17.78
CA ARG A 602 9.56 3.72 16.63
C ARG A 602 8.67 4.09 15.44
N GLY A 603 7.95 5.21 15.51
CA GLY A 603 7.05 5.66 14.44
C GLY A 603 5.77 6.29 15.00
N PHE A 604 4.80 6.55 14.14
CA PHE A 604 3.56 7.21 14.53
C PHE A 604 2.44 6.20 14.85
N ALA A 605 1.57 6.59 15.77
CA ALA A 605 0.40 5.82 16.17
C ALA A 605 -0.80 6.74 16.42
N GLU A 606 -2.00 6.24 16.16
CA GLU A 606 -3.26 6.90 16.47
C GLU A 606 -3.58 6.78 17.97
N SER A 607 -4.70 7.37 18.40
CA SER A 607 -5.18 7.27 19.78
C SER A 607 -6.47 6.47 19.87
N LEU A 608 -6.78 5.93 21.04
CA LEU A 608 -8.13 5.45 21.35
C LEU A 608 -9.04 6.65 21.60
N THR A 609 -10.29 6.56 21.14
CA THR A 609 -11.34 7.45 21.63
C THR A 609 -11.75 7.04 23.05
N GLN A 610 -12.53 7.90 23.73
CA GLN A 610 -13.12 7.53 25.02
C GLN A 610 -14.02 6.29 24.94
N ALA A 611 -14.71 6.09 23.81
CA ALA A 611 -15.49 4.88 23.55
C ALA A 611 -14.57 3.67 23.34
N GLY A 612 -13.49 3.84 22.56
CA GLY A 612 -12.47 2.83 22.32
C GLY A 612 -11.87 2.26 23.60
N GLU A 613 -11.49 3.10 24.56
CA GLU A 613 -10.93 2.65 25.85
C GLU A 613 -11.87 1.77 26.67
N LYS A 614 -13.18 1.91 26.47
CA LYS A 614 -14.23 1.20 27.22
C LYS A 614 -14.88 0.09 26.41
N SER A 615 -14.54 -0.03 25.13
CA SER A 615 -15.21 -0.94 24.22
C SER A 615 -14.73 -2.38 24.41
N PRO A 616 -15.62 -3.38 24.42
CA PRO A 616 -15.23 -4.79 24.38
C PRO A 616 -14.49 -5.17 23.09
N GLY A 617 -14.71 -4.41 22.01
CA GLY A 617 -14.02 -4.59 20.72
C GLY A 617 -12.55 -4.14 20.75
N VAL A 618 -12.05 -3.58 21.86
CA VAL A 618 -10.63 -3.24 22.05
C VAL A 618 -10.06 -4.13 23.15
N THR A 619 -9.24 -5.10 22.76
CA THR A 619 -8.65 -6.07 23.69
C THR A 619 -7.14 -5.86 23.78
N SER A 620 -6.57 -5.95 24.98
CA SER A 620 -5.11 -5.84 25.13
C SER A 620 -4.43 -7.10 24.62
N LEU A 621 -3.36 -6.94 23.85
CA LEU A 621 -2.53 -8.07 23.41
C LEU A 621 -1.55 -8.44 24.52
N GLY A 622 -1.33 -9.74 24.70
CA GLY A 622 -0.47 -10.27 25.74
C GLY A 622 1.02 -10.21 25.37
N PRO A 623 1.90 -10.61 26.30
CA PRO A 623 3.35 -10.63 26.09
C PRO A 623 3.82 -11.57 24.97
N GLU A 624 2.95 -12.46 24.48
CA GLU A 624 3.20 -13.31 23.31
C GLU A 624 3.19 -12.56 21.98
N ASP A 625 2.66 -11.33 21.93
CA ASP A 625 2.83 -10.47 20.76
C ASP A 625 4.23 -9.87 20.76
N THR A 626 5.13 -10.50 19.99
CA THR A 626 6.54 -10.09 19.91
C THR A 626 6.81 -9.02 18.86
N LEU A 627 5.79 -8.57 18.12
CA LEU A 627 5.97 -7.58 17.07
C LEU A 627 6.32 -6.20 17.67
N PRO A 628 7.37 -5.51 17.18
CA PRO A 628 7.68 -4.15 17.59
C PRO A 628 6.51 -3.21 17.36
N GLU A 629 6.14 -2.41 18.36
CA GLU A 629 5.31 -1.23 18.15
C GLU A 629 6.00 -0.24 17.18
N PRO A 630 5.25 0.56 16.41
CA PRO A 630 3.78 0.63 16.36
C PRO A 630 3.12 -0.24 15.27
N HIS A 631 3.77 -1.29 14.76
CA HIS A 631 3.39 -1.85 13.46
C HIS A 631 2.09 -2.68 13.46
N LEU A 632 1.27 -2.50 12.41
CA LEU A 632 0.03 -3.23 12.14
C LEU A 632 0.25 -4.74 12.02
N ALA A 633 -0.66 -5.57 12.52
CA ALA A 633 -0.92 -6.89 11.93
C ALA A 633 -2.42 -7.08 11.69
N ILE A 634 -2.77 -7.61 10.51
CA ILE A 634 -4.17 -7.86 10.12
C ILE A 634 -4.58 -9.26 10.56
N ARG A 635 -5.80 -9.40 11.08
CA ARG A 635 -6.44 -10.68 11.33
C ARG A 635 -7.69 -10.84 10.49
N VAL A 636 -7.90 -12.03 9.95
CA VAL A 636 -9.16 -12.44 9.33
C VAL A 636 -9.68 -13.65 10.09
N ASN A 637 -10.92 -13.58 10.55
CA ASN A 637 -11.58 -14.61 11.37
C ASN A 637 -10.74 -15.01 12.60
N GLY A 638 -10.07 -14.04 13.22
CA GLY A 638 -9.21 -14.22 14.40
C GLY A 638 -7.76 -14.68 14.12
N VAL A 639 -7.43 -15.07 12.89
CA VAL A 639 -6.11 -15.58 12.51
C VAL A 639 -5.24 -14.44 11.95
N LYS A 640 -4.01 -14.26 12.48
CA LYS A 640 -3.01 -13.31 11.93
C LYS A 640 -2.64 -13.70 10.50
N ILE A 641 -2.71 -12.76 9.56
CA ILE A 641 -2.43 -12.98 8.15
C ILE A 641 -1.04 -12.46 7.80
N ALA A 642 -0.15 -13.34 7.33
CA ALA A 642 1.14 -12.95 6.79
C ALA A 642 0.92 -12.24 5.45
N ALA A 643 0.79 -10.91 5.51
CA ALA A 643 0.38 -10.10 4.36
C ALA A 643 1.51 -9.99 3.34
N ARG A 644 1.28 -10.54 2.15
CA ARG A 644 2.26 -10.60 1.05
C ARG A 644 1.57 -10.31 -0.27
N GLY A 645 2.11 -9.37 -1.02
CA GLY A 645 1.53 -8.90 -2.26
C GLY A 645 2.14 -7.58 -2.65
N GLY A 646 1.39 -6.63 -3.18
CA GLY A 646 1.96 -5.32 -3.49
C GLY A 646 0.97 -4.26 -3.90
N SER A 647 1.54 -3.09 -4.20
CA SER A 647 0.77 -1.96 -4.68
C SER A 647 0.43 -2.14 -6.15
N TRP A 648 -0.78 -1.70 -6.47
CA TRP A 648 -1.37 -1.65 -7.79
C TRP A 648 -1.67 -0.17 -8.08
N GLY A 649 -0.83 0.45 -8.90
CA GLY A 649 -0.94 1.87 -9.24
C GLY A 649 -2.21 2.18 -10.02
N MET A 650 -2.32 1.63 -11.23
CA MET A 650 -3.52 1.69 -12.08
C MET A 650 -3.68 0.37 -12.84
N ASP A 651 -4.93 -0.06 -13.04
CA ASP A 651 -5.38 -1.15 -13.91
C ASP A 651 -4.72 -1.15 -15.30
N ASP A 652 -4.80 -0.03 -16.02
CA ASP A 652 -4.27 0.20 -17.36
C ASP A 652 -4.22 1.71 -17.62
N ALA A 653 -3.11 2.22 -18.15
CA ALA A 653 -2.93 3.65 -18.42
C ALA A 653 -3.98 4.23 -19.39
N MET A 654 -4.67 3.41 -20.19
CA MET A 654 -5.78 3.83 -21.06
C MET A 654 -7.17 3.42 -20.53
N LYS A 655 -7.29 3.03 -19.25
CA LYS A 655 -8.53 2.52 -18.64
C LYS A 655 -9.24 1.43 -19.46
N ARG A 656 -8.47 0.49 -20.00
CA ARG A 656 -9.03 -0.77 -20.49
C ARG A 656 -9.19 -1.71 -19.29
N VAL A 657 -10.38 -1.78 -18.73
CA VAL A 657 -10.64 -2.40 -17.41
C VAL A 657 -11.60 -3.59 -17.46
N GLY A 658 -11.82 -4.16 -18.65
CA GLY A 658 -12.69 -5.32 -18.83
C GLY A 658 -12.20 -6.53 -18.04
N ARG A 659 -13.14 -7.35 -17.54
CA ARG A 659 -12.83 -8.55 -16.74
C ARG A 659 -11.89 -9.50 -17.45
N GLU A 660 -12.05 -9.69 -18.77
CA GLU A 660 -11.15 -10.55 -19.57
C GLU A 660 -9.69 -10.07 -19.56
N ARG A 661 -9.47 -8.76 -19.35
CA ARG A 661 -8.14 -8.16 -19.28
C ARG A 661 -7.54 -8.24 -17.88
N LEU A 662 -8.37 -8.07 -16.84
CA LEU A 662 -7.92 -8.03 -15.44
C LEU A 662 -7.75 -9.42 -14.83
N GLU A 663 -8.65 -10.37 -15.10
CA GLU A 663 -8.66 -11.69 -14.47
C GLU A 663 -7.32 -12.45 -14.57
N PRO A 664 -6.58 -12.42 -15.71
CA PRO A 664 -5.26 -13.05 -15.79
C PRO A 664 -4.26 -12.52 -14.74
N TYR A 665 -4.28 -11.22 -14.41
CA TYR A 665 -3.39 -10.64 -13.39
C TYR A 665 -3.74 -11.12 -11.99
N PHE A 666 -5.03 -11.10 -11.63
CA PHE A 666 -5.51 -11.63 -10.35
C PHE A 666 -5.17 -13.11 -10.17
N ARG A 667 -5.25 -13.88 -11.26
CA ARG A 667 -4.80 -15.27 -11.27
C ARG A 667 -3.30 -15.39 -11.06
N LEU A 668 -2.48 -14.57 -11.73
CA LEU A 668 -1.03 -14.55 -11.52
C LEU A 668 -0.67 -14.24 -10.06
N GLU A 669 -1.33 -13.28 -9.43
CA GLU A 669 -1.17 -12.95 -8.00
C GLU A 669 -1.49 -14.15 -7.10
N LYS A 670 -2.67 -14.76 -7.30
CA LYS A 670 -3.09 -15.93 -6.54
C LYS A 670 -2.10 -17.08 -6.69
N GLU A 671 -1.64 -17.34 -7.91
CA GLU A 671 -0.66 -18.38 -8.22
C GLU A 671 0.76 -18.07 -7.72
N ALA A 672 1.08 -16.81 -7.48
CA ALA A 672 2.31 -16.37 -6.79
C ALA A 672 2.18 -16.46 -5.27
N ASN A 673 1.06 -17.01 -4.76
CA ASN A 673 0.71 -17.07 -3.35
C ASN A 673 0.53 -15.69 -2.69
N MET A 674 0.32 -14.62 -3.46
CA MET A 674 -0.01 -13.31 -2.91
C MET A 674 -1.44 -13.31 -2.34
N ASN A 675 -1.67 -12.49 -1.32
CA ASN A 675 -2.95 -12.45 -0.58
C ASN A 675 -3.44 -11.03 -0.29
N ILE A 676 -2.72 -10.00 -0.74
CA ILE A 676 -3.09 -8.60 -0.55
C ILE A 676 -2.67 -7.73 -1.74
N ILE A 677 -3.52 -6.78 -2.10
CA ILE A 677 -3.25 -5.71 -3.06
C ILE A 677 -3.47 -4.39 -2.33
N ARG A 678 -2.57 -3.43 -2.53
CA ARG A 678 -2.84 -2.03 -2.20
C ARG A 678 -3.31 -1.28 -3.44
N ASN A 679 -4.54 -0.81 -3.44
CA ASN A 679 -5.10 0.06 -4.47
C ASN A 679 -4.54 1.48 -4.26
N TRP A 680 -3.34 1.72 -4.75
CA TRP A 680 -2.59 2.95 -4.54
C TRP A 680 -3.37 4.15 -5.09
N MET A 681 -3.51 5.20 -4.27
CA MET A 681 -4.36 6.38 -4.55
C MET A 681 -5.80 6.06 -5.00
N GLY A 682 -6.33 4.85 -4.79
CA GLY A 682 -7.71 4.52 -5.14
C GLY A 682 -8.02 4.60 -6.64
N ASN A 683 -7.03 4.41 -7.52
CA ASN A 683 -7.22 4.56 -8.96
C ASN A 683 -8.08 3.47 -9.59
N ASN A 684 -8.36 2.37 -8.88
CA ASN A 684 -9.13 1.23 -9.38
C ASN A 684 -10.45 1.20 -8.60
N THR A 685 -11.57 1.44 -9.28
CA THR A 685 -12.91 1.53 -8.65
C THR A 685 -14.01 1.03 -9.58
N GLU A 686 -13.67 0.12 -10.47
CA GLU A 686 -14.57 -0.66 -11.30
C GLU A 686 -15.03 -1.93 -10.54
N PRO A 687 -16.27 -2.41 -10.74
CA PRO A 687 -16.77 -3.60 -10.04
C PRO A 687 -15.91 -4.84 -10.28
N GLU A 688 -15.37 -4.99 -11.49
CA GLU A 688 -14.56 -6.13 -11.89
C GLU A 688 -13.30 -6.30 -11.02
N PHE A 689 -12.68 -5.20 -10.58
CA PHE A 689 -11.50 -5.22 -9.70
C PHE A 689 -11.81 -5.85 -8.34
N TYR A 690 -12.88 -5.40 -7.68
CA TYR A 690 -13.26 -5.92 -6.36
C TYR A 690 -13.90 -7.31 -6.43
N ASP A 691 -14.69 -7.60 -7.46
CA ASP A 691 -15.22 -8.94 -7.71
C ASP A 691 -14.10 -9.97 -7.87
N LEU A 692 -13.07 -9.65 -8.65
CA LEU A 692 -11.91 -10.52 -8.82
C LEU A 692 -11.10 -10.64 -7.52
N ALA A 693 -10.95 -9.56 -6.75
CA ALA A 693 -10.29 -9.61 -5.45
C ALA A 693 -11.01 -10.56 -4.48
N ASP A 694 -12.34 -10.51 -4.42
CA ASP A 694 -13.17 -11.39 -3.61
C ASP A 694 -13.02 -12.86 -4.02
N GLU A 695 -13.10 -13.14 -5.32
CA GLU A 695 -13.06 -14.50 -5.87
C GLU A 695 -11.68 -15.15 -5.76
N TYR A 696 -10.61 -14.36 -5.93
CA TYR A 696 -9.23 -14.84 -5.84
C TYR A 696 -8.65 -14.78 -4.42
N GLY A 697 -9.36 -14.18 -3.46
CA GLY A 697 -8.95 -14.11 -2.06
C GLY A 697 -7.84 -13.10 -1.82
N LEU A 698 -7.82 -12.00 -2.59
CA LEU A 698 -6.83 -10.94 -2.47
C LEU A 698 -7.44 -9.83 -1.63
N MET A 699 -6.92 -9.61 -0.42
CA MET A 699 -7.35 -8.49 0.41
C MET A 699 -7.00 -7.16 -0.27
N ILE A 700 -7.83 -6.12 -0.11
CA ILE A 700 -7.59 -4.78 -0.65
C ILE A 700 -7.33 -3.80 0.49
N LEU A 701 -6.16 -3.15 0.45
CA LEU A 701 -5.91 -1.89 1.14
C LEU A 701 -6.31 -0.76 0.19
N ASN A 702 -7.39 -0.04 0.48
CA ASN A 702 -7.98 0.90 -0.47
C ASN A 702 -7.66 2.35 -0.10
N ASP A 703 -6.79 3.00 -0.86
CA ASP A 703 -6.52 4.44 -0.71
C ASP A 703 -7.65 5.30 -1.32
N PHE A 704 -7.75 6.55 -0.89
CA PHE A 704 -8.43 7.62 -1.62
C PHE A 704 -7.42 8.48 -2.43
N TRP A 705 -7.94 9.35 -3.29
CA TRP A 705 -7.24 9.98 -4.42
C TRP A 705 -6.28 11.13 -4.03
N GLN A 706 -5.45 10.93 -3.01
CA GLN A 706 -4.43 11.89 -2.57
C GLN A 706 -3.06 11.24 -2.42
N SER A 707 -2.02 12.01 -2.76
CA SER A 707 -0.62 11.60 -2.63
C SER A 707 0.26 12.75 -2.13
N THR A 708 1.56 12.53 -2.13
CA THR A 708 2.49 12.68 -1.01
C THR A 708 2.45 14.03 -0.28
N GLN A 709 2.36 14.00 1.05
CA GLN A 709 2.38 15.21 1.89
C GLN A 709 3.69 15.95 1.80
N ASN A 710 3.60 17.28 1.81
CA ASN A 710 4.73 18.18 1.58
C ASN A 710 5.32 18.10 0.16
N PHE A 711 4.68 17.36 -0.75
CA PHE A 711 5.11 17.23 -2.13
C PHE A 711 3.98 17.51 -3.12
N GLN A 712 2.83 16.83 -3.09
CA GLN A 712 1.70 17.14 -3.98
C GLN A 712 0.86 18.31 -3.46
N VAL A 713 0.27 19.06 -4.38
CA VAL A 713 -0.77 20.04 -4.04
C VAL A 713 -2.04 19.35 -3.54
N GLU A 714 -2.76 19.99 -2.61
CA GLU A 714 -4.00 19.45 -2.03
C GLU A 714 -5.20 19.70 -2.96
N PRO A 715 -6.23 18.83 -2.93
CA PRO A 715 -7.52 19.09 -3.59
C PRO A 715 -8.14 20.41 -3.12
N GLU A 716 -8.68 21.21 -4.06
CA GLU A 716 -9.29 22.51 -3.74
C GLU A 716 -10.72 22.37 -3.21
N ASP A 717 -11.50 21.41 -3.72
CA ASP A 717 -12.89 21.16 -3.31
C ASP A 717 -13.01 19.89 -2.44
N PRO A 718 -12.92 20.02 -1.10
CA PRO A 718 -13.09 18.88 -0.21
C PRO A 718 -14.49 18.29 -0.24
N GLN A 719 -15.53 19.06 -0.57
CA GLN A 719 -16.90 18.55 -0.58
C GLN A 719 -17.14 17.63 -1.78
N LEU A 720 -16.62 18.02 -2.95
CA LEU A 720 -16.61 17.16 -4.14
C LEU A 720 -15.85 15.86 -3.88
N PHE A 721 -14.68 15.94 -3.26
CA PHE A 721 -13.88 14.78 -2.88
C PHE A 721 -14.66 13.84 -1.94
N LEU A 722 -15.22 14.37 -0.85
CA LEU A 722 -16.00 13.59 0.11
C LEU A 722 -17.27 13.01 -0.50
N ALA A 723 -17.95 13.72 -1.42
CA ALA A 723 -19.12 13.19 -2.12
C ALA A 723 -18.77 11.96 -2.98
N ASN A 724 -17.66 12.02 -3.72
CA ASN A 724 -17.14 10.88 -4.48
C ASN A 724 -16.76 9.72 -3.55
N ALA A 725 -16.10 10.01 -2.42
CA ALA A 725 -15.67 8.99 -1.46
C ALA A 725 -16.87 8.26 -0.83
N ARG A 726 -17.93 8.99 -0.47
CA ARG A 726 -19.17 8.42 0.10
C ARG A 726 -19.89 7.49 -0.87
N ASP A 727 -19.95 7.85 -2.16
CA ASP A 727 -20.51 6.97 -3.20
C ASP A 727 -19.66 5.70 -3.36
N THR A 728 -18.33 5.85 -3.41
CA THR A 728 -17.37 4.73 -3.51
C THR A 728 -17.52 3.75 -2.35
N ILE A 729 -17.52 4.24 -1.10
CA ILE A 729 -17.71 3.40 0.09
C ILE A 729 -19.06 2.68 0.01
N SER A 730 -20.14 3.40 -0.31
CA SER A 730 -21.48 2.80 -0.33
C SER A 730 -21.64 1.71 -1.40
N ARG A 731 -20.98 1.91 -2.55
CA ARG A 731 -20.99 0.97 -3.67
C ARG A 731 -20.22 -0.31 -3.35
N TYR A 732 -19.09 -0.21 -2.64
CA TYR A 732 -18.12 -1.30 -2.53
C TYR A 732 -17.93 -1.92 -1.13
N ARG A 733 -18.55 -1.38 -0.08
CA ARG A 733 -18.45 -1.89 1.31
C ARG A 733 -18.79 -3.37 1.53
N ASN A 734 -19.56 -4.00 0.63
CA ASN A 734 -19.93 -5.42 0.76
C ASN A 734 -18.85 -6.39 0.26
N HIS A 735 -17.81 -5.90 -0.40
CA HIS A 735 -16.69 -6.74 -0.86
C HIS A 735 -15.87 -7.23 0.34
N PRO A 736 -15.85 -8.54 0.67
CA PRO A 736 -15.02 -9.06 1.75
C PRO A 736 -13.52 -8.81 1.51
N SER A 737 -13.08 -8.64 0.26
CA SER A 737 -11.68 -8.33 -0.04
C SER A 737 -11.19 -7.03 0.60
N ILE A 738 -11.99 -5.95 0.62
CA ILE A 738 -11.55 -4.69 1.24
C ILE A 738 -11.29 -4.92 2.72
N VAL A 739 -10.12 -4.56 3.26
CA VAL A 739 -9.79 -4.75 4.68
C VAL A 739 -9.35 -3.48 5.39
N VAL A 740 -8.91 -2.44 4.67
CA VAL A 740 -8.54 -1.14 5.25
C VAL A 740 -8.91 -0.03 4.27
N TRP A 741 -9.34 1.12 4.80
CA TRP A 741 -9.48 2.37 4.06
C TRP A 741 -8.35 3.33 4.42
N PHE A 742 -7.61 3.83 3.44
CA PHE A 742 -6.53 4.79 3.62
C PHE A 742 -6.92 6.17 3.10
N GLY A 743 -6.69 7.21 3.91
CA GLY A 743 -6.97 8.59 3.51
C GLY A 743 -6.04 9.11 2.41
N ARG A 744 -4.74 8.80 2.49
CA ARG A 744 -3.70 9.37 1.60
C ARG A 744 -2.47 8.47 1.46
N ASN A 745 -1.89 8.47 0.26
CA ASN A 745 -0.53 7.98 0.03
C ASN A 745 0.52 8.92 0.64
N GLU A 746 1.43 8.37 1.45
CA GLU A 746 2.59 9.09 2.02
C GLU A 746 2.26 10.40 2.75
N GLY A 747 1.31 10.34 3.68
CA GLY A 747 0.99 11.46 4.55
C GLY A 747 -0.34 11.24 5.27
N VAL A 748 -0.94 12.32 5.76
CA VAL A 748 -2.33 12.35 6.26
C VAL A 748 -3.05 13.47 5.49
N PRO A 749 -4.32 13.30 5.06
CA PRO A 749 -5.08 14.40 4.48
C PRO A 749 -5.20 15.55 5.47
N TYR A 750 -5.36 16.78 5.00
CA TYR A 750 -5.66 17.91 5.88
C TYR A 750 -7.02 17.70 6.60
N PRO A 751 -7.26 18.31 7.77
CA PRO A 751 -8.30 17.86 8.70
C PRO A 751 -9.71 17.72 8.15
N ILE A 752 -10.21 18.66 7.34
CA ILE A 752 -11.56 18.56 6.78
C ILE A 752 -11.75 17.32 5.90
N LEU A 753 -10.71 16.88 5.18
CA LEU A 753 -10.74 15.63 4.43
C LEU A 753 -10.51 14.43 5.33
N ASN A 754 -9.51 14.47 6.21
CA ASN A 754 -9.18 13.32 7.04
C ASN A 754 -10.34 12.93 7.98
N GLU A 755 -10.94 13.92 8.65
CA GLU A 755 -12.09 13.70 9.54
C GLU A 755 -13.36 13.43 8.74
N GLY A 756 -13.54 14.07 7.57
CA GLY A 756 -14.68 13.79 6.69
C GLY A 756 -14.67 12.37 6.11
N LEU A 757 -13.49 11.83 5.80
CA LEU A 757 -13.32 10.44 5.35
C LEU A 757 -13.53 9.46 6.51
N ASP A 758 -12.99 9.75 7.70
CA ASP A 758 -13.25 8.97 8.91
C ASP A 758 -14.76 8.88 9.21
N ASP A 759 -15.46 10.01 9.18
CA ASP A 759 -16.91 10.07 9.37
C ASP A 759 -17.67 9.29 8.27
N ALA A 760 -17.24 9.41 7.01
CA ALA A 760 -17.83 8.66 5.91
C ALA A 760 -17.66 7.15 6.07
N VAL A 761 -16.47 6.67 6.44
CA VAL A 761 -16.21 5.25 6.68
C VAL A 761 -17.00 4.75 7.89
N ALA A 762 -17.00 5.49 9.00
CA ALA A 762 -17.74 5.14 10.21
C ALA A 762 -19.26 5.05 9.97
N GLU A 763 -19.83 5.98 9.19
CA GLU A 763 -21.27 6.01 8.90
C GLU A 763 -21.70 4.96 7.86
N LEU A 764 -20.92 4.79 6.78
CA LEU A 764 -21.35 4.05 5.60
C LEU A 764 -20.84 2.61 5.57
N ASP A 765 -19.72 2.30 6.23
CA ASP A 765 -19.15 0.96 6.35
C ASP A 765 -19.20 0.51 7.82
N GLY A 766 -18.43 1.16 8.69
CA GLY A 766 -18.36 0.88 10.13
C GLY A 766 -17.71 -0.45 10.51
N THR A 767 -17.37 -1.31 9.54
CA THR A 767 -16.80 -2.66 9.81
C THR A 767 -15.29 -2.73 9.61
N ARG A 768 -14.66 -1.69 9.04
CA ARG A 768 -13.23 -1.66 8.70
C ARG A 768 -12.52 -0.48 9.34
N TRP A 769 -11.21 -0.62 9.55
CA TRP A 769 -10.36 0.47 10.03
C TRP A 769 -10.12 1.48 8.91
N TYR A 770 -10.34 2.76 9.22
CA TYR A 770 -9.84 3.89 8.46
C TYR A 770 -8.60 4.45 9.15
N THR A 771 -7.56 4.73 8.38
CA THR A 771 -6.44 5.55 8.85
C THR A 771 -6.03 6.55 7.79
N GLY A 772 -5.61 7.73 8.22
CA GLY A 772 -5.23 8.81 7.30
C GLY A 772 -4.00 8.48 6.46
N SER A 773 -3.16 7.53 6.87
CA SER A 773 -1.84 7.31 6.25
C SER A 773 -1.58 5.88 5.80
N SER A 774 -1.27 5.70 4.51
CA SER A 774 -0.66 4.48 3.99
C SER A 774 0.89 4.60 3.96
N ASN A 775 1.53 5.00 5.06
CA ASN A 775 2.99 5.16 5.13
C ASN A 775 3.58 4.84 6.51
N THR A 776 3.37 5.70 7.51
CA THR A 776 4.11 5.62 8.81
C THR A 776 3.25 5.50 10.05
N VAL A 777 1.93 5.70 9.95
CA VAL A 777 1.00 5.58 11.09
C VAL A 777 0.64 4.12 11.28
N ASN A 778 1.12 3.50 12.37
CA ASN A 778 1.09 2.06 12.59
C ASN A 778 1.74 1.22 11.45
N LEU A 779 2.58 1.84 10.62
CA LEU A 779 3.15 1.24 9.42
C LEU A 779 4.66 1.52 9.34
N GLN A 780 5.35 0.76 8.51
CA GLN A 780 6.76 1.00 8.16
C GLN A 780 6.82 1.92 6.95
N GLY A 781 7.66 2.97 7.04
CA GLY A 781 7.83 3.96 5.99
C GLY A 781 8.15 3.39 4.60
N SER A 782 7.78 4.14 3.57
CA SER A 782 7.85 3.71 2.17
C SER A 782 9.28 3.61 1.64
N GLY A 783 9.47 2.70 0.68
CA GLY A 783 10.75 2.41 0.05
C GLY A 783 11.59 1.38 0.82
N PRO A 784 12.86 1.18 0.42
CA PRO A 784 13.54 1.80 -0.74
C PRO A 784 12.90 1.41 -2.07
N TYR A 785 13.21 2.17 -3.12
CA TYR A 785 12.73 1.92 -4.49
C TYR A 785 13.84 1.52 -5.47
N ASN A 786 15.10 1.63 -5.06
CA ASN A 786 16.26 1.27 -5.86
C ASN A 786 16.88 -0.06 -5.39
N TYR A 787 17.79 -0.62 -6.20
CA TYR A 787 18.39 -1.92 -5.87
C TYR A 787 19.14 -1.88 -4.54
N ARG A 788 18.85 -2.87 -3.70
CA ARG A 788 19.56 -3.15 -2.44
C ARG A 788 20.12 -4.57 -2.47
N PRO A 789 21.29 -4.80 -1.83
CA PRO A 789 21.80 -6.15 -1.64
C PRO A 789 20.75 -7.05 -0.96
N PRO A 790 20.57 -8.30 -1.42
CA PRO A 790 19.59 -9.25 -0.88
C PRO A 790 19.63 -9.42 0.65
N GLU A 791 20.82 -9.36 1.27
CA GLU A 791 21.01 -9.50 2.71
C GLU A 791 20.28 -8.41 3.51
N GLY A 792 20.12 -7.20 2.94
CA GLY A 792 19.46 -6.07 3.61
C GLY A 792 18.00 -6.34 3.94
N TYR A 793 17.33 -7.21 3.17
CA TYR A 793 15.93 -7.60 3.40
C TYR A 793 15.72 -8.51 4.61
N PHE A 794 16.80 -9.03 5.20
CA PHE A 794 16.78 -9.82 6.43
C PHE A 794 17.23 -8.99 7.66
N THR A 795 17.83 -7.82 7.45
CA THR A 795 18.38 -6.98 8.52
C THR A 795 17.56 -5.71 8.70
N ASP A 796 18.01 -4.60 8.14
CA ASP A 796 17.50 -3.27 8.43
C ASP A 796 16.17 -3.00 7.71
N LEU A 797 15.95 -3.66 6.57
CA LEU A 797 14.69 -3.56 5.83
C LEU A 797 13.63 -4.54 6.36
N ALA A 798 13.99 -5.46 7.27
CA ALA A 798 13.11 -6.48 7.84
C ALA A 798 12.31 -5.95 9.04
N THR A 799 11.55 -4.88 8.85
CA THR A 799 10.75 -4.27 9.93
C THR A 799 9.29 -4.03 9.52
N GLY A 800 8.37 -4.40 10.43
CA GLY A 800 7.00 -3.93 10.50
C GLY A 800 6.04 -4.44 9.41
N PHE A 801 5.09 -3.57 9.07
CA PHE A 801 4.17 -3.73 7.95
C PHE A 801 4.53 -2.66 6.92
N SER A 802 5.24 -3.05 5.86
CA SER A 802 5.61 -2.14 4.78
C SER A 802 4.61 -2.27 3.63
N VAL A 803 3.99 -1.15 3.26
CA VAL A 803 3.02 -1.06 2.16
C VAL A 803 3.67 -0.83 0.79
N GLU A 804 4.96 -0.45 0.78
CA GLU A 804 5.74 -0.23 -0.43
C GLU A 804 7.22 -0.54 -0.20
N THR A 805 7.77 -1.49 -0.96
CA THR A 805 9.22 -1.72 -1.08
C THR A 805 9.51 -2.16 -2.50
N GLY A 806 10.38 -1.47 -3.22
CA GLY A 806 10.66 -1.69 -4.63
C GLY A 806 12.13 -1.89 -4.96
N THR A 807 12.38 -2.51 -6.11
CA THR A 807 13.69 -2.64 -6.75
C THR A 807 13.47 -2.70 -8.27
N PRO A 808 14.43 -2.27 -9.11
CA PRO A 808 14.33 -2.48 -10.56
C PRO A 808 14.05 -3.94 -10.91
N SER A 809 13.17 -4.17 -11.90
CA SER A 809 12.76 -5.49 -12.36
C SER A 809 12.58 -5.53 -13.89
N LEU A 810 13.69 -5.73 -14.59
CA LEU A 810 13.70 -5.74 -16.06
C LEU A 810 12.77 -6.84 -16.60
N ALA A 811 11.90 -6.47 -17.54
CA ALA A 811 11.01 -7.42 -18.21
C ALA A 811 11.80 -8.42 -19.08
N THR A 812 11.13 -9.46 -19.57
CA THR A 812 11.76 -10.42 -20.47
C THR A 812 12.17 -9.74 -21.78
N LYS A 813 13.19 -10.27 -22.45
CA LYS A 813 13.56 -9.79 -23.79
C LYS A 813 12.40 -9.89 -24.79
N GLU A 814 11.53 -10.88 -24.64
CA GLU A 814 10.36 -11.06 -25.48
C GLU A 814 9.28 -9.99 -25.22
N SER A 815 9.04 -9.64 -23.96
CA SER A 815 8.12 -8.56 -23.58
C SER A 815 8.64 -7.21 -24.06
N ILE A 816 9.92 -6.89 -23.79
CA ILE A 816 10.57 -5.66 -24.29
C ILE A 816 10.52 -5.60 -25.81
N ALA A 817 10.64 -6.73 -26.51
CA ALA A 817 10.53 -6.74 -27.96
C ALA A 817 9.14 -6.37 -28.50
N SER A 818 8.09 -6.48 -27.68
CA SER A 818 6.72 -6.12 -28.05
C SER A 818 6.45 -4.61 -28.01
N TYR A 819 7.24 -3.84 -27.25
CA TYR A 819 7.03 -2.40 -27.10
C TYR A 819 8.27 -1.53 -27.36
N VAL A 820 9.50 -2.05 -27.33
CA VAL A 820 10.71 -1.30 -27.69
C VAL A 820 11.20 -1.71 -29.08
N PRO A 821 11.43 -0.77 -30.03
CA PRO A 821 12.03 -1.08 -31.33
C PRO A 821 13.42 -1.70 -31.22
N GLN A 822 13.79 -2.59 -32.15
CA GLN A 822 15.08 -3.32 -32.09
C GLN A 822 16.30 -2.39 -31.99
N ALA A 823 16.31 -1.27 -32.72
CA ALA A 823 17.41 -0.31 -32.69
C ALA A 823 17.62 0.33 -31.30
N ASP A 824 16.54 0.45 -30.52
CA ASP A 824 16.49 1.16 -29.25
C ASP A 824 16.75 0.27 -28.03
N ARG A 825 16.88 -1.06 -28.22
CA ARG A 825 17.16 -2.03 -27.14
C ARG A 825 18.62 -2.08 -26.72
N TRP A 826 19.55 -1.82 -27.64
CA TRP A 826 21.00 -1.85 -27.33
C TRP A 826 21.83 -0.88 -28.19
N PRO A 827 22.76 -0.11 -27.60
CA PRO A 827 22.83 0.23 -26.17
C PRO A 827 21.51 0.85 -25.68
N LEU A 828 21.29 0.80 -24.36
CA LEU A 828 20.09 1.34 -23.71
C LEU A 828 19.86 2.80 -24.17
N SER A 829 18.64 3.13 -24.53
CA SER A 829 18.26 4.40 -25.17
C SER A 829 17.18 5.14 -24.37
N ASP A 830 16.84 6.36 -24.80
CA ASP A 830 15.70 7.10 -24.23
C ASP A 830 14.39 6.33 -24.32
N THR A 831 14.22 5.41 -25.29
CA THR A 831 13.00 4.61 -25.36
C THR A 831 12.88 3.67 -24.16
N LEU A 832 13.98 3.04 -23.75
CA LEU A 832 13.96 2.17 -22.57
C LEU A 832 13.82 2.98 -21.28
N ALA A 833 14.46 4.17 -21.22
CA ALA A 833 14.27 5.10 -20.11
C ALA A 833 12.80 5.55 -20.02
N TYR A 834 12.17 5.94 -21.13
CA TYR A 834 10.74 6.29 -21.18
C TYR A 834 9.88 5.19 -20.58
N HIS A 835 10.20 3.91 -20.85
CA HIS A 835 9.58 2.73 -20.24
C HIS A 835 10.23 2.31 -18.90
N ASP A 836 10.45 3.29 -18.01
CA ASP A 836 10.85 3.18 -16.60
C ASP A 836 12.26 2.60 -16.31
N TRP A 837 13.20 2.63 -17.26
CA TRP A 837 14.61 2.24 -16.99
C TRP A 837 15.53 3.46 -16.80
N HIS A 838 15.33 4.19 -15.69
CA HIS A 838 16.05 5.44 -15.40
C HIS A 838 17.31 5.25 -14.56
N PHE A 839 18.26 6.17 -14.69
CA PHE A 839 19.51 6.16 -13.93
C PHE A 839 19.48 7.13 -12.73
N ASP A 840 18.38 7.83 -12.46
CA ASP A 840 18.22 8.72 -11.32
C ASP A 840 16.76 8.77 -10.86
N GLY A 841 16.52 9.45 -9.73
CA GLY A 841 15.20 9.55 -9.11
C GLY A 841 14.74 8.27 -8.43
N ASN A 842 13.42 8.16 -8.21
CA ASN A 842 12.84 6.93 -7.69
C ASN A 842 13.04 5.80 -8.72
N GLY A 843 13.51 4.65 -8.25
CA GLY A 843 13.73 3.50 -9.13
C GLY A 843 15.05 3.56 -9.89
N ASP A 844 15.97 4.44 -9.47
CA ASP A 844 17.27 4.56 -10.10
C ASP A 844 17.97 3.21 -10.26
N THR A 845 18.45 2.97 -11.47
CA THR A 845 19.13 1.72 -11.84
C THR A 845 20.63 1.79 -11.65
N LYS A 846 21.20 2.89 -11.14
CA LYS A 846 22.67 3.02 -11.01
C LYS A 846 23.25 1.93 -10.12
N THR A 847 22.64 1.71 -8.95
CA THR A 847 23.09 0.67 -8.01
C THR A 847 22.89 -0.73 -8.59
N PHE A 848 21.80 -0.94 -9.33
CA PHE A 848 21.54 -2.18 -10.05
C PHE A 848 22.63 -2.46 -11.10
N MET A 849 22.91 -1.50 -11.98
CA MET A 849 23.89 -1.62 -13.06
C MET A 849 25.32 -1.81 -12.53
N ALA A 850 25.70 -1.07 -11.47
CA ALA A 850 27.00 -1.22 -10.83
C ALA A 850 27.17 -2.60 -10.16
N THR A 851 26.11 -3.11 -9.55
CA THR A 851 26.10 -4.44 -8.94
C THR A 851 26.15 -5.53 -10.01
N LEU A 852 25.37 -5.40 -11.08
CA LEU A 852 25.39 -6.30 -12.23
C LEU A 852 26.79 -6.41 -12.84
N ASP A 853 27.47 -5.27 -13.06
CA ASP A 853 28.84 -5.28 -13.56
C ASP A 853 29.77 -5.97 -12.57
N THR A 854 29.69 -5.65 -11.28
CA THR A 854 30.53 -6.31 -10.26
C THR A 854 30.34 -7.84 -10.28
N MET A 855 29.08 -8.30 -10.29
CA MET A 855 28.71 -9.71 -10.21
C MET A 855 29.00 -10.50 -11.48
N PHE A 856 28.69 -9.95 -12.65
CA PHE A 856 28.67 -10.73 -13.90
C PHE A 856 29.49 -10.09 -15.03
N GLY A 857 29.98 -8.87 -14.84
CA GLY A 857 30.52 -8.01 -15.89
C GLY A 857 29.42 -7.27 -16.66
N ALA A 858 29.75 -6.08 -17.17
CA ALA A 858 28.86 -5.27 -18.00
C ALA A 858 28.19 -6.09 -19.11
N GLY A 859 26.94 -5.75 -19.43
CA GLY A 859 26.24 -6.34 -20.57
C GLY A 859 26.98 -6.03 -21.88
N THR A 860 27.12 -7.03 -22.75
CA THR A 860 27.77 -6.89 -24.07
C THR A 860 26.79 -6.82 -25.24
N SER A 861 25.59 -7.31 -25.01
CA SER A 861 24.41 -7.27 -25.89
C SER A 861 23.17 -7.16 -25.01
N PHE A 862 22.00 -6.90 -25.59
CA PHE A 862 20.76 -6.87 -24.83
C PHE A 862 20.43 -8.24 -24.22
N GLU A 863 20.65 -9.33 -24.96
CA GLU A 863 20.43 -10.69 -24.48
C GLU A 863 21.36 -11.06 -23.32
N ASP A 864 22.63 -10.62 -23.37
CA ASP A 864 23.58 -10.82 -22.27
C ASP A 864 23.25 -9.94 -21.06
N PHE A 865 22.78 -8.71 -21.28
CA PHE A 865 22.31 -7.84 -20.22
C PHE A 865 21.05 -8.40 -19.54
N GLU A 866 20.06 -8.83 -20.32
CA GLU A 866 18.79 -9.36 -19.82
C GLU A 866 18.99 -10.64 -19.03
N ARG A 867 19.79 -11.62 -19.50
CA ARG A 867 20.04 -12.85 -18.72
C ARG A 867 20.70 -12.57 -17.37
N LYS A 868 21.55 -11.54 -17.28
CA LYS A 868 22.18 -11.08 -16.02
C LYS A 868 21.19 -10.38 -15.12
N ALA A 869 20.36 -9.50 -15.68
CA ALA A 869 19.29 -8.83 -14.94
C ALA A 869 18.28 -9.84 -14.39
N GLN A 870 17.93 -10.90 -15.13
CA GLN A 870 17.03 -11.94 -14.63
C GLN A 870 17.60 -12.72 -13.44
N MET A 871 18.92 -12.94 -13.36
CA MET A 871 19.54 -13.55 -12.17
C MET A 871 19.34 -12.67 -10.92
N MET A 872 19.53 -11.35 -11.07
CA MET A 872 19.29 -10.39 -9.97
C MET A 872 17.81 -10.26 -9.62
N ASN A 873 16.92 -10.20 -10.63
CA ASN A 873 15.48 -10.18 -10.44
C ASN A 873 15.03 -11.36 -9.56
N LEU A 874 15.50 -12.57 -9.87
CA LEU A 874 15.15 -13.77 -9.11
C LEU A 874 15.62 -13.66 -7.66
N GLU A 875 16.90 -13.34 -7.45
CA GLU A 875 17.51 -13.30 -6.11
C GLU A 875 16.88 -12.23 -5.22
N THR A 876 16.73 -11.01 -5.72
CA THR A 876 16.23 -9.89 -4.92
C THR A 876 14.76 -10.04 -4.56
N HIS A 877 13.89 -10.45 -5.49
CA HIS A 877 12.46 -10.63 -5.18
C HIS A 877 12.23 -11.84 -4.27
N LYS A 878 13.06 -12.87 -4.38
CA LYS A 878 13.07 -13.99 -3.43
C LYS A 878 13.47 -13.50 -2.03
N ALA A 879 14.56 -12.74 -1.92
CA ALA A 879 15.06 -12.20 -0.65
C ALA A 879 14.07 -11.23 0.04
N MET A 880 13.33 -10.42 -0.72
CA MET A 880 12.31 -9.53 -0.18
C MET A 880 11.22 -10.28 0.61
N VAL A 881 10.83 -11.45 0.12
CA VAL A 881 9.78 -12.28 0.77
C VAL A 881 10.40 -13.21 1.81
N GLU A 882 11.54 -13.85 1.54
CA GLU A 882 12.21 -14.72 2.51
C GLU A 882 12.67 -13.92 3.76
N GLY A 883 13.18 -12.71 3.58
CA GLY A 883 13.57 -11.82 4.67
C GLY A 883 12.39 -11.32 5.50
N PHE A 884 11.24 -11.10 4.84
CA PHE A 884 9.97 -10.87 5.51
C PHE A 884 9.57 -12.07 6.39
N LEU A 885 9.33 -13.23 5.75
CA LEU A 885 8.76 -14.41 6.40
C LEU A 885 9.71 -15.06 7.40
N GLY A 886 11.03 -14.96 7.20
CA GLY A 886 12.05 -15.42 8.13
C GLY A 886 11.99 -14.72 9.50
N HIS A 887 11.35 -13.55 9.58
CA HIS A 887 11.11 -12.79 10.81
C HIS A 887 9.62 -12.57 11.10
N LEU A 888 8.76 -13.45 10.58
CA LEU A 888 7.31 -13.39 10.77
C LEU A 888 6.94 -13.37 12.27
N TRP A 889 6.09 -12.41 12.64
CA TRP A 889 5.60 -12.13 14.01
C TRP A 889 6.63 -11.66 15.03
N THR A 890 7.92 -11.62 14.68
CA THR A 890 8.99 -11.14 15.56
C THR A 890 9.50 -9.76 15.16
N LYS A 891 9.58 -9.48 13.86
CA LYS A 891 9.86 -8.15 13.33
C LYS A 891 8.84 -7.69 12.30
N ASN A 892 8.26 -8.63 11.55
CA ASN A 892 7.41 -8.32 10.42
C ASN A 892 6.01 -8.94 10.53
N SER A 893 5.08 -8.28 9.87
CA SER A 893 3.68 -8.70 9.72
C SER A 893 3.16 -8.57 8.28
N GLY A 894 3.75 -7.67 7.49
CA GLY A 894 3.39 -7.51 6.09
C GLY A 894 4.51 -6.92 5.23
N ARG A 895 4.59 -7.38 3.97
CA ARG A 895 5.51 -6.85 2.96
C ARG A 895 4.80 -6.74 1.62
N LEU A 896 4.67 -5.50 1.14
CA LEU A 896 4.10 -5.21 -0.17
C LEU A 896 5.19 -4.74 -1.14
N PHE A 897 5.22 -5.33 -2.33
CA PHE A 897 6.05 -4.86 -3.43
C PHE A 897 5.55 -3.50 -3.92
N TRP A 898 6.48 -2.59 -4.16
CA TRP A 898 6.32 -1.52 -5.13
C TRP A 898 7.00 -2.03 -6.39
N MET A 899 6.28 -2.69 -7.29
CA MET A 899 4.83 -2.92 -7.40
C MET A 899 4.58 -4.36 -7.83
N THR A 900 3.35 -4.88 -7.77
CA THR A 900 3.08 -6.17 -8.43
C THR A 900 2.63 -5.99 -9.86
N HIS A 901 1.73 -5.02 -10.08
CA HIS A 901 1.08 -4.76 -11.36
C HIS A 901 1.62 -3.51 -12.07
N PRO A 902 2.03 -3.60 -13.35
CA PRO A 902 2.37 -2.46 -14.17
C PRO A 902 1.14 -1.89 -14.90
N SER A 903 0.92 -0.57 -14.81
CA SER A 903 -0.19 0.12 -15.51
C SER A 903 0.00 0.22 -17.03
N TRP A 904 1.23 0.06 -17.50
CA TRP A 904 1.66 0.23 -18.88
C TRP A 904 2.95 -0.58 -19.12
N PRO A 905 3.51 -0.65 -20.35
CA PRO A 905 4.77 -1.36 -20.58
C PRO A 905 5.91 -0.73 -19.79
N SER A 906 6.39 -1.45 -18.79
CA SER A 906 7.38 -0.98 -17.81
C SER A 906 8.56 -1.95 -17.71
N ASN A 907 9.67 -1.46 -17.15
CA ASN A 907 10.88 -2.21 -16.82
C ASN A 907 11.32 -2.09 -15.36
N SER A 908 10.47 -1.56 -14.50
CA SER A 908 10.77 -1.38 -13.09
C SER A 908 9.66 -1.96 -12.22
N TRP A 909 10.03 -2.33 -10.99
CA TRP A 909 9.16 -2.62 -9.86
C TRP A 909 8.18 -3.78 -9.97
N GLN A 910 7.72 -4.17 -11.15
CA GLN A 910 6.70 -5.18 -11.43
C GLN A 910 7.15 -6.63 -11.11
N LEU A 911 6.19 -7.52 -10.79
CA LEU A 911 6.43 -8.98 -10.71
C LEU A 911 6.26 -9.66 -12.06
N TYR A 912 5.25 -9.25 -12.82
CA TYR A 912 4.91 -9.69 -14.16
C TYR A 912 4.79 -8.48 -15.09
N SER A 913 4.85 -8.69 -16.39
CA SER A 913 4.79 -7.64 -17.40
C SER A 913 3.35 -7.31 -17.82
N TRP A 914 3.17 -6.12 -18.41
CA TRP A 914 1.90 -5.57 -18.92
C TRP A 914 1.17 -6.45 -19.96
N ASP A 915 1.85 -7.45 -20.50
CA ASP A 915 1.35 -8.39 -21.51
C ASP A 915 1.16 -9.81 -20.95
N TYR A 916 1.11 -9.93 -19.62
CA TYR A 916 0.96 -11.19 -18.86
C TYR A 916 2.21 -12.08 -18.84
N ASP A 917 3.34 -11.64 -19.40
CA ASP A 917 4.58 -12.40 -19.32
C ASP A 917 5.17 -12.38 -17.91
N THR A 918 5.78 -13.48 -17.48
CA THR A 918 6.34 -13.63 -16.13
C THR A 918 7.85 -13.78 -16.23
N HIS A 919 8.59 -12.77 -15.76
CA HIS A 919 10.05 -12.80 -15.65
C HIS A 919 10.51 -13.35 -14.30
N ALA A 920 11.82 -13.37 -14.07
CA ALA A 920 12.38 -14.10 -12.92
C ALA A 920 11.96 -13.52 -11.55
N ALA A 921 11.58 -12.24 -11.50
CA ALA A 921 11.01 -11.60 -10.31
C ALA A 921 9.75 -12.32 -9.80
N TYR A 922 8.82 -12.64 -10.72
CA TYR A 922 7.61 -13.41 -10.42
C TYR A 922 7.95 -14.74 -9.74
N TYR A 923 8.90 -15.49 -10.29
CA TYR A 923 9.25 -16.82 -9.79
C TYR A 923 10.07 -16.78 -8.51
N GLY A 924 10.92 -15.75 -8.32
CA GLY A 924 11.58 -15.49 -7.04
C GLY A 924 10.56 -15.25 -5.92
N ALA A 925 9.61 -14.35 -6.15
CA ALA A 925 8.54 -14.05 -5.20
C ALA A 925 7.61 -15.25 -4.97
N LYS A 926 7.15 -15.91 -6.04
CA LYS A 926 6.27 -17.10 -5.99
C LYS A 926 6.90 -18.24 -5.19
N LYS A 927 8.20 -18.49 -5.39
CA LYS A 927 8.95 -19.52 -4.67
C LYS A 927 9.06 -19.20 -3.18
N ALA A 928 9.46 -17.98 -2.84
CA ALA A 928 9.60 -17.55 -1.44
C ALA A 928 8.26 -17.49 -0.69
N ALA A 929 7.15 -17.29 -1.40
CA ALA A 929 5.81 -17.20 -0.84
C ALA A 929 5.08 -18.56 -0.75
N GLU A 930 5.76 -19.69 -0.98
CA GLU A 930 5.16 -21.02 -0.82
C GLU A 930 4.51 -21.17 0.58
N PRO A 931 3.30 -21.75 0.69
CA PRO A 931 2.62 -21.88 1.99
C PRO A 931 3.41 -22.67 3.04
N VAL A 932 4.23 -23.63 2.57
CA VAL A 932 5.23 -24.33 3.37
C VAL A 932 6.53 -24.23 2.61
N HIS A 933 7.55 -23.60 3.21
CA HIS A 933 8.75 -23.20 2.48
C HIS A 933 10.02 -23.48 3.28
N ILE A 934 11.08 -23.93 2.60
CA ILE A 934 12.43 -24.04 3.18
C ILE A 934 13.34 -22.97 2.56
N GLN A 935 14.01 -22.20 3.40
CA GLN A 935 14.85 -21.08 2.97
C GLN A 935 16.16 -20.97 3.74
N LEU A 936 17.08 -20.21 3.17
CA LEU A 936 18.36 -19.81 3.77
C LEU A 936 18.31 -18.31 4.12
N ASN A 937 18.43 -17.97 5.40
CA ASN A 937 18.62 -16.58 5.82
C ASN A 937 20.00 -16.10 5.39
N LEU A 938 20.06 -15.11 4.51
CA LEU A 938 21.29 -14.75 3.81
C LEU A 938 22.41 -14.18 4.70
N PRO A 939 22.14 -13.37 5.76
CA PRO A 939 23.20 -12.77 6.58
C PRO A 939 24.00 -13.77 7.43
N ASP A 940 23.32 -14.78 7.99
CA ASP A 940 23.90 -15.73 8.96
C ASP A 940 23.91 -17.18 8.45
N ASN A 941 23.36 -17.40 7.25
CA ASN A 941 23.18 -18.72 6.64
C ASN A 941 22.34 -19.67 7.49
N ALA A 942 21.49 -19.16 8.39
CA ALA A 942 20.53 -19.96 9.14
C ALA A 942 19.51 -20.60 8.20
N LEU A 943 19.21 -21.88 8.44
CA LEU A 943 18.15 -22.56 7.70
C LEU A 943 16.81 -22.27 8.40
N VAL A 944 15.75 -21.98 7.65
CA VAL A 944 14.42 -21.71 8.21
C VAL A 944 13.38 -22.53 7.46
N VAL A 945 12.47 -23.15 8.20
CA VAL A 945 11.24 -23.74 7.65
C VAL A 945 10.06 -22.87 8.04
N LEU A 946 9.34 -22.38 7.04
CA LEU A 946 8.15 -21.56 7.18
C LEU A 946 6.91 -22.40 6.94
N ASN A 947 5.88 -22.18 7.75
CA ASN A 947 4.56 -22.71 7.51
C ASN A 947 3.55 -21.58 7.75
N THR A 948 3.00 -21.00 6.67
CA THR A 948 1.95 -19.97 6.76
C THR A 948 0.55 -20.56 6.72
N THR A 949 0.41 -21.89 6.73
CA THR A 949 -0.90 -22.57 6.78
C THR A 949 -1.46 -22.56 8.21
N GLN A 950 -2.72 -22.97 8.34
CA GLN A 950 -3.41 -23.06 9.64
C GLN A 950 -3.11 -24.35 10.43
N GLY A 951 -2.41 -25.32 9.84
CA GLY A 951 -2.18 -26.63 10.46
C GLY A 951 -0.70 -26.91 10.72
N ASP A 952 -0.41 -27.58 11.83
CA ASP A 952 0.94 -28.07 12.12
C ASP A 952 1.32 -29.19 11.13
N LEU A 953 2.58 -29.19 10.69
CA LEU A 953 3.18 -30.28 9.94
C LEU A 953 4.34 -30.88 10.74
N LYS A 954 4.26 -32.17 11.02
CA LYS A 954 5.22 -32.86 11.90
C LYS A 954 6.03 -33.91 11.16
N GLY A 955 7.22 -34.21 11.67
CA GLY A 955 8.09 -35.27 11.17
C GLY A 955 8.73 -34.95 9.81
N LEU A 956 8.89 -33.68 9.47
CA LEU A 956 9.52 -33.27 8.22
C LEU A 956 11.04 -33.50 8.28
N THR A 957 11.65 -33.65 7.12
CA THR A 957 13.10 -33.70 6.95
C THR A 957 13.56 -32.61 6.00
N ALA A 958 14.40 -31.71 6.51
CA ALA A 958 15.10 -30.70 5.74
C ALA A 958 16.48 -31.23 5.32
N THR A 959 16.71 -31.40 4.03
CA THR A 959 17.98 -31.83 3.46
C THR A 959 18.67 -30.66 2.78
N THR A 960 19.91 -30.39 3.17
CA THR A 960 20.78 -29.38 2.58
C THR A 960 21.93 -30.07 1.86
N ARG A 961 22.20 -29.66 0.62
CA ARG A 961 23.41 -30.03 -0.13
C ARG A 961 24.09 -28.78 -0.65
N VAL A 962 25.40 -28.70 -0.48
CA VAL A 962 26.23 -27.63 -1.04
C VAL A 962 27.24 -28.25 -1.98
N VAL A 963 27.28 -27.76 -3.23
CA VAL A 963 28.19 -28.26 -4.27
C VAL A 963 28.96 -27.09 -4.90
N SER A 964 30.15 -27.35 -5.44
CA SER A 964 30.84 -26.39 -6.33
C SER A 964 30.26 -26.42 -7.76
N LEU A 965 30.71 -25.48 -8.61
CA LEU A 965 30.23 -25.33 -9.99
C LEU A 965 30.52 -26.54 -10.89
N ASP A 966 31.51 -27.36 -10.54
CA ASP A 966 31.84 -28.64 -11.18
C ASP A 966 31.07 -29.83 -10.56
N ASN A 967 30.05 -29.55 -9.74
CA ASN A 967 29.20 -30.51 -9.05
C ASN A 967 29.91 -31.42 -8.02
N ARG A 968 31.07 -31.02 -7.50
CA ARG A 968 31.67 -31.70 -6.35
C ARG A 968 30.89 -31.34 -5.08
N GLU A 969 30.46 -32.36 -4.33
CA GLU A 969 29.78 -32.18 -3.04
C GLU A 969 30.75 -31.68 -1.98
N LEU A 970 30.46 -30.51 -1.40
CA LEU A 970 31.25 -29.85 -0.37
C LEU A 970 30.65 -30.06 1.02
N PHE A 971 29.33 -30.20 1.10
CA PHE A 971 28.60 -30.39 2.34
C PHE A 971 27.23 -31.05 2.09
N ALA A 972 26.81 -31.91 3.01
CA ALA A 972 25.46 -32.44 3.07
C ALA A 972 25.00 -32.61 4.52
N ARG A 973 23.74 -32.28 4.81
CA ARG A 973 23.12 -32.46 6.13
C ARG A 973 21.63 -32.73 5.99
N SER A 974 21.08 -33.49 6.92
CA SER A 974 19.63 -33.67 7.09
C SER A 974 19.23 -33.34 8.51
N ASP A 975 18.24 -32.46 8.66
CA ASP A 975 17.68 -32.00 9.92
C ASP A 975 16.22 -32.48 10.03
N ARG A 976 15.80 -32.91 11.23
CA ARG A 976 14.38 -33.18 11.53
C ARG A 976 13.73 -31.90 12.03
N VAL A 977 12.50 -31.64 11.60
CA VAL A 977 11.79 -30.42 11.97
C VAL A 977 10.27 -30.63 11.97
N ASP A 978 9.62 -30.03 12.97
CA ASP A 978 8.18 -29.83 12.98
C ASP A 978 7.91 -28.36 12.62
N ALA A 979 7.11 -28.14 11.57
CA ALA A 979 6.72 -26.81 11.11
C ALA A 979 5.33 -26.48 11.69
N LEU A 980 5.32 -25.72 12.78
CA LEU A 980 4.07 -25.29 13.44
C LEU A 980 3.29 -24.31 12.56
N ALA A 981 1.97 -24.32 12.69
CA ALA A 981 1.09 -23.43 11.94
C ALA A 981 1.46 -21.95 12.12
N ASN A 982 1.36 -21.20 11.02
CA ASN A 982 1.58 -19.76 10.93
C ASN A 982 2.87 -19.26 11.62
N ARG A 983 4.00 -19.96 11.41
CA ARG A 983 5.26 -19.72 12.13
C ARG A 983 6.49 -19.96 11.27
N ALA A 984 7.59 -19.26 11.61
CA ALA A 984 8.94 -19.56 11.16
C ALA A 984 9.70 -20.40 12.20
N THR A 985 10.26 -21.54 11.77
CA THR A 985 11.06 -22.44 12.61
C THR A 985 12.53 -22.41 12.17
N PRO A 986 13.42 -21.78 12.96
CA PRO A 986 14.86 -21.75 12.65
C PRO A 986 15.52 -23.11 12.92
N LEU A 987 16.55 -23.41 12.13
CA LEU A 987 17.43 -24.58 12.17
C LEU A 987 18.90 -24.12 12.12
N PRO A 988 19.87 -25.00 12.47
CA PRO A 988 21.29 -24.62 12.50
C PRO A 988 21.79 -24.08 11.15
N ALA A 989 22.72 -23.13 11.20
CA ALA A 989 23.28 -22.52 9.99
C ALA A 989 24.02 -23.51 9.09
N VAL A 990 24.02 -23.21 7.79
CA VAL A 990 24.85 -23.89 6.78
C VAL A 990 26.24 -23.26 6.83
N PRO A 991 27.33 -24.04 6.98
CA PRO A 991 28.66 -23.51 7.29
C PRO A 991 29.40 -22.94 6.04
N LEU A 992 28.76 -22.03 5.30
CA LEU A 992 29.27 -21.53 4.01
C LEU A 992 30.65 -20.86 4.11
N ASP A 993 30.93 -20.14 5.20
CA ASP A 993 32.21 -19.45 5.40
C ASP A 993 33.42 -20.38 5.29
N GLY A 994 33.32 -21.58 5.85
CA GLY A 994 34.36 -22.62 5.74
C GLY A 994 34.42 -23.27 4.36
N LEU A 995 33.31 -23.31 3.63
CA LEU A 995 33.23 -23.91 2.30
C LEU A 995 33.79 -22.98 1.22
N TYR A 996 33.74 -21.65 1.41
CA TYR A 996 34.31 -20.69 0.47
C TYR A 996 35.83 -20.82 0.27
N ALA A 997 36.53 -21.40 1.24
CA ALA A 997 37.95 -21.73 1.09
C ALA A 997 38.20 -22.84 0.05
N GLN A 998 37.21 -23.70 -0.20
CA GLN A 998 37.28 -24.78 -1.19
C GLN A 998 36.72 -24.38 -2.55
N SER A 999 35.73 -23.48 -2.58
CA SER A 999 35.14 -22.91 -3.78
C SER A 999 34.53 -21.54 -3.47
N PRO A 1000 35.03 -20.43 -4.04
CA PRO A 1000 34.50 -19.08 -3.74
C PRO A 1000 33.07 -18.86 -4.24
N MET A 1001 32.59 -19.73 -5.14
CA MET A 1001 31.21 -19.80 -5.60
C MET A 1001 30.65 -21.19 -5.31
N VAL A 1002 29.52 -21.28 -4.62
CA VAL A 1002 28.85 -22.53 -4.27
C VAL A 1002 27.38 -22.51 -4.65
N LEU A 1003 26.80 -23.69 -4.81
CA LEU A 1003 25.38 -23.89 -5.07
C LEU A 1003 24.77 -24.63 -3.89
N VAL A 1004 23.70 -24.08 -3.32
CA VAL A 1004 22.98 -24.64 -2.17
C VAL A 1004 21.62 -25.14 -2.66
N SER A 1005 21.38 -26.44 -2.53
CA SER A 1005 20.10 -27.10 -2.78
C SER A 1005 19.46 -27.48 -1.45
N LEU A 1006 18.23 -27.03 -1.23
CA LEU A 1006 17.42 -27.30 -0.05
C LEU A 1006 16.19 -28.11 -0.48
N LYS A 1007 15.90 -29.18 0.25
CA LYS A 1007 14.68 -29.98 0.06
C LYS A 1007 14.02 -30.22 1.40
N LEU A 1008 12.71 -30.07 1.45
CA LEU A 1008 11.87 -30.39 2.59
C LEU A 1008 10.92 -31.50 2.18
N SER A 1009 11.01 -32.65 2.86
CA SER A 1009 10.14 -33.79 2.60
C SER A 1009 9.31 -34.14 3.83
N ASP A 1010 8.11 -34.66 3.60
CA ASP A 1010 7.27 -35.21 4.66
C ASP A 1010 7.78 -36.56 5.18
N ALA A 1011 7.10 -37.11 6.19
CA ALA A 1011 7.47 -38.38 6.80
C ALA A 1011 7.41 -39.58 5.83
N SER A 1012 6.70 -39.46 4.69
CA SER A 1012 6.65 -40.48 3.63
C SER A 1012 7.78 -40.33 2.59
N GLY A 1013 8.57 -39.26 2.69
CA GLY A 1013 9.62 -38.91 1.72
C GLY A 1013 9.11 -38.10 0.53
N LYS A 1014 7.84 -37.70 0.50
CA LYS A 1014 7.28 -36.84 -0.55
C LYS A 1014 7.80 -35.43 -0.37
N LEU A 1015 8.27 -34.82 -1.47
CA LEU A 1015 8.73 -33.44 -1.48
C LEU A 1015 7.58 -32.47 -1.19
N VAL A 1016 7.81 -31.57 -0.23
CA VAL A 1016 6.88 -30.51 0.20
C VAL A 1016 7.32 -29.14 -0.33
N SER A 1017 8.62 -28.84 -0.22
CA SER A 1017 9.23 -27.62 -0.75
C SER A 1017 10.67 -27.89 -1.17
N GLU A 1018 11.15 -27.15 -2.16
CA GLU A 1018 12.58 -27.11 -2.50
C GLU A 1018 12.99 -25.72 -2.97
N ASN A 1019 14.23 -25.37 -2.66
CA ASN A 1019 14.81 -24.06 -2.92
C ASN A 1019 16.28 -24.18 -3.32
N PHE A 1020 16.75 -23.24 -4.11
CA PHE A 1020 18.07 -23.26 -4.72
C PHE A 1020 18.72 -21.88 -4.64
N TYR A 1021 20.00 -21.83 -4.28
CA TYR A 1021 20.78 -20.60 -4.19
C TYR A 1021 22.12 -20.78 -4.87
N TRP A 1022 22.58 -19.74 -5.55
CA TRP A 1022 23.97 -19.59 -5.98
C TRP A 1022 24.60 -18.53 -5.05
N ARG A 1023 25.58 -18.92 -4.24
CA ARG A 1023 26.19 -18.04 -3.23
C ARG A 1023 27.67 -17.85 -3.54
N GLY A 1024 28.04 -16.60 -3.78
CA GLY A 1024 29.43 -16.17 -3.85
C GLY A 1024 29.92 -15.65 -2.50
N LYS A 1025 31.20 -15.85 -2.18
CA LYS A 1025 31.84 -15.28 -0.99
C LYS A 1025 31.72 -13.74 -0.96
N GLU A 1026 31.81 -13.13 -2.14
CA GLU A 1026 31.69 -11.70 -2.38
C GLU A 1026 31.06 -11.48 -3.77
N PRO A 1027 30.51 -10.28 -4.07
CA PRO A 1027 29.85 -10.03 -5.36
C PRO A 1027 30.70 -10.39 -6.57
N ALA A 1028 32.01 -10.14 -6.56
CA ALA A 1028 32.89 -10.48 -7.68
C ALA A 1028 33.03 -11.99 -7.95
N SER A 1029 32.72 -12.85 -6.96
CA SER A 1029 32.79 -14.32 -7.10
C SER A 1029 31.76 -14.86 -8.10
N TYR A 1030 30.66 -14.14 -8.33
CA TYR A 1030 29.59 -14.53 -9.24
C TYR A 1030 30.06 -14.53 -10.71
N ARG A 1031 31.20 -13.89 -11.02
CA ARG A 1031 31.78 -13.91 -12.38
C ARG A 1031 32.16 -15.31 -12.83
N ALA A 1032 32.47 -16.21 -11.90
CA ALA A 1032 32.75 -17.61 -12.18
C ALA A 1032 31.57 -18.35 -12.85
N LEU A 1033 30.33 -17.83 -12.71
CA LEU A 1033 29.18 -18.39 -13.42
C LEU A 1033 29.30 -18.23 -14.94
N ASN A 1034 30.01 -17.21 -15.44
CA ASN A 1034 30.21 -17.02 -16.88
C ASN A 1034 31.04 -18.14 -17.53
N ASP A 1035 31.84 -18.85 -16.74
CA ASP A 1035 32.71 -19.92 -17.20
C ASP A 1035 32.03 -21.30 -17.19
N LEU A 1036 30.76 -21.37 -16.76
CA LEU A 1036 29.98 -22.61 -16.80
C LEU A 1036 29.82 -23.11 -18.22
N VAL A 1037 30.17 -24.38 -18.43
CA VAL A 1037 30.01 -25.04 -19.73
C VAL A 1037 28.52 -25.11 -20.10
N PRO A 1038 28.15 -24.86 -21.36
CA PRO A 1038 26.77 -25.02 -21.81
C PRO A 1038 26.24 -26.44 -21.60
N VAL A 1039 25.02 -26.54 -21.08
CA VAL A 1039 24.30 -27.80 -20.84
C VAL A 1039 23.09 -27.88 -21.74
N ARG A 1040 22.81 -29.08 -22.26
CA ARG A 1040 21.55 -29.37 -22.95
C ARG A 1040 20.66 -30.21 -22.03
N LEU A 1041 19.58 -29.61 -21.52
CA LEU A 1041 18.58 -30.31 -20.71
C LEU A 1041 17.74 -31.27 -21.57
N GLY A 1042 17.37 -32.41 -21.00
CA GLY A 1042 16.35 -33.29 -21.57
C GLY A 1042 14.96 -32.76 -21.21
N ALA A 1043 14.04 -32.71 -22.19
CA ALA A 1043 12.65 -32.32 -21.98
C ALA A 1043 11.71 -33.42 -22.48
N ARG A 1044 10.81 -33.87 -21.60
CA ARG A 1044 9.72 -34.79 -21.94
C ARG A 1044 8.40 -34.07 -21.72
N VAL A 1045 7.55 -34.07 -22.75
CA VAL A 1045 6.23 -33.44 -22.69
C VAL A 1045 5.18 -34.54 -22.62
N ASP A 1046 4.32 -34.48 -21.61
CA ASP A 1046 3.17 -35.35 -21.42
C ASP A 1046 1.89 -34.49 -21.42
N THR A 1047 0.88 -34.89 -22.18
CA THR A 1047 -0.42 -34.23 -22.17
C THR A 1047 -1.15 -34.52 -20.86
N ALA A 1048 -1.72 -33.49 -20.24
CA ALA A 1048 -2.61 -33.65 -19.10
C ALA A 1048 -4.06 -33.35 -19.53
N PRO A 1049 -5.07 -33.88 -18.82
CA PRO A 1049 -6.46 -33.49 -19.05
C PRO A 1049 -6.63 -31.97 -18.92
N ASP A 1050 -7.49 -31.39 -19.75
CA ASP A 1050 -7.85 -29.98 -19.68
C ASP A 1050 -8.41 -29.63 -18.29
N GLU A 1051 -8.26 -28.37 -17.90
CA GLU A 1051 -8.68 -27.85 -16.59
C GLU A 1051 -9.58 -26.63 -16.81
N GLY A 1052 -10.90 -26.86 -16.73
CA GLY A 1052 -11.88 -25.82 -17.02
C GLY A 1052 -11.73 -25.29 -18.46
N LYS A 1053 -11.32 -24.01 -18.58
CA LYS A 1053 -11.10 -23.33 -19.86
C LYS A 1053 -9.66 -23.44 -20.39
N ASP A 1054 -8.79 -24.15 -19.67
CA ASP A 1054 -7.36 -24.23 -20.02
C ASP A 1054 -6.98 -25.59 -20.61
N LYS A 1055 -6.07 -25.56 -21.59
CA LYS A 1055 -5.24 -26.73 -21.90
C LYS A 1055 -4.14 -26.85 -20.86
N ARG A 1056 -3.80 -28.08 -20.52
CA ARG A 1056 -2.73 -28.39 -19.56
C ARG A 1056 -1.67 -29.30 -20.17
N VAL A 1057 -0.41 -29.00 -19.86
CA VAL A 1057 0.76 -29.73 -20.33
C VAL A 1057 1.72 -29.94 -19.17
N ARG A 1058 2.27 -31.15 -19.05
CA ARG A 1058 3.31 -31.46 -18.08
C ARG A 1058 4.65 -31.61 -18.79
N ILE A 1059 5.66 -30.89 -18.35
CA ILE A 1059 7.01 -30.91 -18.90
C ILE A 1059 7.96 -31.42 -17.82
N THR A 1060 8.61 -32.54 -18.06
CA THR A 1060 9.70 -33.03 -17.21
C THR A 1060 11.02 -32.58 -17.80
N LEU A 1061 11.69 -31.66 -17.12
CA LEU A 1061 13.06 -31.24 -17.41
C LEU A 1061 14.03 -32.12 -16.63
N SER A 1062 15.14 -32.52 -17.24
CA SER A 1062 16.18 -33.33 -16.62
C SER A 1062 17.56 -32.82 -17.01
N ASN A 1063 18.52 -32.83 -16.08
CA ASN A 1063 19.91 -32.49 -16.37
C ASN A 1063 20.77 -33.77 -16.52
N PRO A 1064 21.00 -34.26 -17.75
CA PRO A 1064 21.87 -35.40 -17.99
C PRO A 1064 23.36 -35.04 -18.04
N GLY A 1065 23.71 -33.75 -17.90
CA GLY A 1065 25.09 -33.26 -17.98
C GLY A 1065 25.90 -33.53 -16.72
N LEU A 1066 27.13 -33.03 -16.70
CA LEU A 1066 28.07 -33.17 -15.57
C LEU A 1066 28.17 -31.91 -14.70
N VAL A 1067 27.61 -30.79 -15.17
CA VAL A 1067 27.59 -29.49 -14.49
C VAL A 1067 26.14 -29.03 -14.30
N PRO A 1068 25.87 -28.18 -13.30
CA PRO A 1068 24.54 -27.61 -13.08
C PRO A 1068 24.02 -26.84 -14.30
N ALA A 1069 22.71 -26.90 -14.50
CA ALA A 1069 21.99 -26.00 -15.40
C ALA A 1069 21.30 -24.94 -14.55
N LEU A 1070 21.56 -23.66 -14.82
CA LEU A 1070 21.05 -22.56 -14.00
C LEU A 1070 19.97 -21.76 -14.73
N ALA A 1071 18.90 -21.44 -13.99
CA ALA A 1071 17.82 -20.54 -14.39
C ALA A 1071 17.18 -20.89 -15.76
N ALA A 1072 16.87 -22.18 -15.97
CA ALA A 1072 16.22 -22.65 -17.19
C ALA A 1072 14.78 -22.08 -17.29
N LYS A 1073 14.52 -21.28 -18.32
CA LYS A 1073 13.25 -20.64 -18.62
C LYS A 1073 12.54 -21.36 -19.76
N LEU A 1074 11.28 -21.72 -19.55
CA LEU A 1074 10.35 -22.17 -20.59
C LEU A 1074 9.50 -21.00 -21.08
N THR A 1075 9.36 -20.88 -22.41
CA THR A 1075 8.47 -19.93 -23.06
C THR A 1075 7.57 -20.64 -24.06
N LEU A 1076 6.25 -20.52 -23.88
CA LEU A 1076 5.23 -21.11 -24.74
C LEU A 1076 5.01 -20.23 -25.97
N VAL A 1077 5.18 -20.80 -27.16
CA VAL A 1077 5.08 -20.08 -28.43
C VAL A 1077 4.22 -20.83 -29.44
N ASN A 1078 3.61 -20.09 -30.36
CA ASN A 1078 2.91 -20.67 -31.50
C ASN A 1078 3.90 -21.15 -32.57
N GLY A 1079 3.38 -21.73 -33.67
CA GLY A 1079 4.22 -22.22 -34.78
C GLY A 1079 5.14 -21.16 -35.41
N LYS A 1080 4.76 -19.87 -35.34
CA LYS A 1080 5.54 -18.73 -35.85
C LYS A 1080 6.55 -18.18 -34.83
N GLY A 1081 6.61 -18.74 -33.62
CA GLY A 1081 7.51 -18.27 -32.56
C GLY A 1081 6.99 -17.09 -31.75
N ALA A 1082 5.75 -16.62 -31.96
CA ALA A 1082 5.16 -15.60 -31.10
C ALA A 1082 4.63 -16.25 -29.81
N ARG A 1083 4.81 -15.55 -28.67
CA ARG A 1083 4.34 -16.02 -27.36
C ARG A 1083 2.82 -16.28 -27.36
N ILE A 1084 2.42 -17.32 -26.64
CA ILE A 1084 1.02 -17.57 -26.29
C ILE A 1084 0.83 -17.05 -24.87
N LEU A 1085 0.03 -15.99 -24.71
CA LEU A 1085 -0.21 -15.31 -23.44
C LEU A 1085 -1.73 -15.14 -23.25
N PRO A 1086 -2.23 -15.17 -21.99
CA PRO A 1086 -1.48 -15.55 -20.79
C PRO A 1086 -1.09 -17.05 -20.81
N ALA A 1087 0.01 -17.38 -20.15
CA ALA A 1087 0.44 -18.76 -19.90
C ALA A 1087 0.87 -18.90 -18.44
N PHE A 1088 0.27 -19.85 -17.72
CA PHE A 1088 0.45 -20.03 -16.30
C PHE A 1088 1.36 -21.23 -16.04
N TYR A 1089 2.52 -20.98 -15.44
CA TYR A 1089 3.52 -21.99 -15.14
C TYR A 1089 3.51 -22.31 -13.64
N SER A 1090 3.50 -23.60 -13.28
CA SER A 1090 3.64 -24.02 -11.89
C SER A 1090 5.01 -23.63 -11.31
N ASP A 1091 6.04 -23.62 -12.15
CA ASP A 1091 7.40 -23.18 -11.84
C ASP A 1091 8.14 -22.81 -13.13
N ASN A 1092 9.20 -21.99 -13.04
CA ASN A 1092 10.04 -21.60 -14.18
C ASN A 1092 11.37 -21.01 -13.66
N TYR A 1093 12.32 -20.68 -14.54
CA TYR A 1093 13.68 -20.25 -14.15
C TYR A 1093 14.35 -21.28 -13.21
N VAL A 1094 14.16 -22.57 -13.50
CA VAL A 1094 14.57 -23.66 -12.61
C VAL A 1094 16.06 -23.96 -12.74
N SER A 1095 16.72 -24.28 -11.62
CA SER A 1095 18.10 -24.73 -11.60
C SER A 1095 18.16 -26.21 -11.23
N LEU A 1096 18.94 -27.00 -11.98
CA LEU A 1096 19.04 -28.45 -11.82
C LEU A 1096 20.49 -28.87 -11.67
N LEU A 1097 20.83 -29.52 -10.55
CA LEU A 1097 22.10 -30.21 -10.43
C LEU A 1097 22.13 -31.44 -11.38
N PRO A 1098 23.33 -31.93 -11.76
CA PRO A 1098 23.47 -33.17 -12.52
C PRO A 1098 22.65 -34.33 -11.93
N GLY A 1099 21.88 -34.99 -12.79
CA GLY A 1099 20.99 -36.09 -12.42
C GLY A 1099 19.63 -35.67 -11.86
N GLU A 1100 19.41 -34.39 -11.58
CA GLU A 1100 18.11 -33.91 -11.10
C GLU A 1100 17.09 -33.74 -12.23
N SER A 1101 15.82 -33.76 -11.85
CA SER A 1101 14.69 -33.51 -12.75
C SER A 1101 13.63 -32.67 -12.06
N ARG A 1102 12.90 -31.88 -12.84
CA ARG A 1102 11.80 -31.05 -12.36
C ARG A 1102 10.61 -31.17 -13.30
N VAL A 1103 9.43 -31.30 -12.69
CA VAL A 1103 8.16 -31.33 -13.41
C VAL A 1103 7.54 -29.94 -13.34
N ILE A 1104 7.24 -29.37 -14.51
CA ILE A 1104 6.59 -28.08 -14.66
C ILE A 1104 5.26 -28.31 -15.37
N GLU A 1105 4.19 -27.81 -14.77
CA GLU A 1105 2.88 -27.76 -15.40
C GLU A 1105 2.67 -26.40 -16.07
N VAL A 1106 2.16 -26.41 -17.30
CA VAL A 1106 1.84 -25.21 -18.07
C VAL A 1106 0.37 -25.24 -18.46
N ARG A 1107 -0.35 -24.16 -18.13
CA ARG A 1107 -1.76 -23.94 -18.47
C ARG A 1107 -1.90 -22.74 -19.40
N TYR A 1108 -2.74 -22.85 -20.41
CA TYR A 1108 -3.01 -21.76 -21.36
C TYR A 1108 -4.41 -21.90 -21.98
N PRO A 1109 -4.99 -20.81 -22.53
CA PRO A 1109 -6.39 -20.81 -22.98
C PRO A 1109 -6.69 -21.86 -24.05
N ALA A 1110 -7.82 -22.57 -23.92
CA ALA A 1110 -8.19 -23.67 -24.81
C ALA A 1110 -8.53 -23.26 -26.26
N GLU A 1111 -8.89 -21.99 -26.46
CA GLU A 1111 -9.14 -21.37 -27.75
C GLU A 1111 -7.87 -21.07 -28.56
N THR A 1112 -6.68 -21.28 -27.99
CA THR A 1112 -5.40 -21.05 -28.66
C THR A 1112 -5.30 -21.86 -29.96
N LYS A 1113 -5.14 -21.17 -31.10
CA LYS A 1113 -5.06 -21.78 -32.43
C LYS A 1113 -3.63 -22.17 -32.81
N GLY A 1114 -3.48 -23.36 -33.40
CA GLY A 1114 -2.21 -23.89 -33.92
C GLY A 1114 -1.51 -24.87 -32.98
N LEU A 1115 -0.42 -25.49 -33.45
CA LEU A 1115 0.40 -26.41 -32.64
C LEU A 1115 1.38 -25.61 -31.77
N PRO A 1116 1.22 -25.61 -30.44
CA PRO A 1116 2.13 -24.90 -29.55
C PRO A 1116 3.48 -25.62 -29.48
N HIS A 1117 4.53 -24.84 -29.28
CA HIS A 1117 5.89 -25.29 -29.03
C HIS A 1117 6.39 -24.65 -27.75
N PHE A 1118 7.39 -25.27 -27.15
CA PHE A 1118 8.15 -24.67 -26.07
C PHE A 1118 9.52 -24.28 -26.61
N THR A 1119 9.95 -23.09 -26.22
CA THR A 1119 11.35 -22.68 -26.29
C THR A 1119 11.93 -22.71 -24.88
N MET A 1120 13.21 -23.07 -24.78
CA MET A 1120 13.92 -23.14 -23.52
C MET A 1120 15.29 -22.52 -23.66
N ASP A 1121 15.63 -21.61 -22.76
CA ASP A 1121 16.94 -21.02 -22.57
C ASP A 1121 17.25 -20.88 -21.07
N GLY A 1122 18.40 -20.31 -20.71
CA GLY A 1122 18.84 -20.16 -19.33
C GLY A 1122 20.27 -19.64 -19.28
N TRP A 1123 20.86 -19.57 -18.09
CA TRP A 1123 22.19 -18.97 -17.92
C TRP A 1123 23.29 -19.67 -18.72
N ASN A 1124 23.36 -21.00 -18.59
CA ASN A 1124 24.25 -21.89 -19.36
C ASN A 1124 23.46 -22.99 -20.08
N VAL A 1125 22.15 -22.80 -20.29
CA VAL A 1125 21.32 -23.78 -21.02
C VAL A 1125 21.41 -23.47 -22.52
N THR A 1126 21.80 -24.47 -23.31
CA THR A 1126 21.79 -24.36 -24.78
C THR A 1126 20.36 -24.13 -25.25
N PRO A 1127 20.05 -23.09 -26.04
CA PRO A 1127 18.69 -22.82 -26.50
C PRO A 1127 18.07 -24.03 -27.22
N GLN A 1128 16.85 -24.37 -26.86
CA GLN A 1128 16.12 -25.52 -27.43
C GLN A 1128 14.71 -25.11 -27.86
N ARG A 1129 14.18 -25.78 -28.88
CA ARG A 1129 12.77 -25.72 -29.28
C ARG A 1129 12.24 -27.13 -29.43
N PHE A 1130 11.10 -27.43 -28.81
CA PHE A 1130 10.48 -28.75 -28.86
C PHE A 1130 8.95 -28.63 -28.95
N PRO A 1131 8.27 -29.57 -29.65
CA PRO A 1131 6.81 -29.55 -29.78
C PRO A 1131 6.12 -29.85 -28.44
N LYS A 1132 4.84 -29.43 -28.32
CA LYS A 1132 3.92 -29.94 -27.30
C LYS A 1132 3.67 -31.44 -27.46
#